data_AF-A0A9Q9XGT3-F1
#
_entry.id   AF-A0A9Q9XGT3-F1
#
_cell.length_a   1.000
_cell.length_b   1.000
_cell.length_c   1.000
_cell.angle_alpha   90.00
_cell.angle_beta   90.00
_cell.angle_gamma   90.00
#
_symmetry.space_group_name_H-M   'P 1'
#
loop_
_entity.id
_entity.type
_entity.pdbx_description
1 polymer ?
#
loop_
_entity_poly.entity_id
_entity_poly.type
_entity_poly.pdbx_seq_one_letter_code
_entity_poly.pdbx_strand_id
1 'polypeptide(L)'
;MMDVSLALLPGSRVPVLACGGDDSRVHLYVQLNGQFQRLLTLSGHEDWVRCVEWATKDGELWLASCSQDCLIRVWRLFAKAATEPVQQTDAVLKMKENVFQVSGDEFAVTLETVLAGHENWVYGIHWQPPCVKGDSVEQPLKLLSASVDKTMILWGPEEDSGMWVELVRVGEVGGNTLGFYGCQMSPDGFMILAHAFHGALHLWHCDSNQGEWRPSVVISGHFNAVQDLSWDPEGDFIITVGSDQTTRLFTPWTRNGRSEITWHEISRPQIHGYDMQCLTMVGRFQFVSGADEKVLRVFKAPRNFVESFANISCTPLEKLLGCNDIADLPEGASTPALGLSNKAVFQGDLTSQSSQQDSEDFNSLSNQYKESYFQPLKLTEPPTEDDLLQNTLWPEVQKLYGHGFEMFCLASDSERTVVASACKASKSEHAAILLWSTTSWKQLQSLPCHSLTVTQMAFSPNGRLLLAVSRDRTWSLWRRGNPDTDTEASFSLYANTSKDTAVHTRIIWSCDWSSDSKYFVTSSRDKKVIIWGHCGSGDSVGECEGESVTPCSSVLDVGDSATAVSICPYLCSDQSYLLAVGLENGKIVLYKWRPSEDLSSGSDWSRCGETDACQSHTLTVKRLRWRPRPGRAGHGGNEERAWVQLASAGADHVVKIFNIKISAL
;
A
#
# COMPACT_ATOMS: atom_id res chain seq x y z
N MET A 1 -15.27 -13.12 13.51
CA MET A 1 -15.56 -14.19 12.53
C MET A 1 -15.55 -15.50 13.30
N MET A 2 -16.49 -16.40 13.02
CA MET A 2 -16.48 -17.79 13.49
C MET A 2 -16.17 -18.66 12.28
N ASP A 3 -15.49 -19.78 12.50
CA ASP A 3 -14.94 -20.60 11.43
C ASP A 3 -15.60 -21.98 11.37
N VAL A 4 -15.46 -22.62 10.21
CA VAL A 4 -15.99 -23.96 9.94
C VAL A 4 -15.00 -24.80 9.15
N SER A 5 -14.93 -26.09 9.45
CA SER A 5 -14.06 -27.02 8.73
C SER A 5 -14.79 -28.32 8.42
N LEU A 6 -14.61 -28.82 7.19
CA LEU A 6 -15.29 -30.00 6.67
C LEU A 6 -14.29 -31.11 6.37
N ALA A 7 -14.60 -32.33 6.80
CA ALA A 7 -13.84 -33.54 6.50
C ALA A 7 -14.79 -34.71 6.22
N LEU A 8 -14.24 -35.89 5.94
CA LEU A 8 -14.98 -37.15 5.87
C LEU A 8 -14.69 -37.96 7.13
N LEU A 9 -15.71 -38.57 7.73
CA LEU A 9 -15.51 -39.45 8.89
C LEU A 9 -14.50 -40.57 8.56
N PRO A 10 -13.64 -40.96 9.52
CA PRO A 10 -12.67 -42.04 9.36
C PRO A 10 -13.28 -43.30 8.75
N GLY A 11 -12.70 -43.81 7.66
CA GLY A 11 -13.18 -45.02 6.99
C GLY A 11 -14.57 -44.92 6.35
N SER A 12 -15.17 -43.73 6.29
CA SER A 12 -16.52 -43.49 5.81
C SER A 12 -16.54 -42.40 4.72
N ARG A 13 -17.65 -42.34 3.97
CA ARG A 13 -17.93 -41.26 3.00
C ARG A 13 -18.87 -40.20 3.55
N VAL A 14 -19.20 -40.27 4.84
CA VAL A 14 -20.10 -39.32 5.50
C VAL A 14 -19.33 -38.05 5.86
N PRO A 15 -19.73 -36.87 5.35
CA PRO A 15 -19.12 -35.61 5.74
C PRO A 15 -19.38 -35.25 7.21
N VAL A 16 -18.33 -34.76 7.88
CA VAL A 16 -18.38 -34.18 9.21
C VAL A 16 -17.93 -32.72 9.15
N LEU A 17 -18.72 -31.84 9.76
CA LEU A 17 -18.51 -30.40 9.82
C LEU A 17 -18.24 -30.01 11.28
N ALA A 18 -17.11 -29.35 11.52
CA ALA A 18 -16.82 -28.66 12.78
C ALA A 18 -17.18 -27.18 12.64
N CYS A 19 -17.76 -26.60 13.68
CA CYS A 19 -18.06 -25.18 13.76
C CYS A 19 -17.61 -24.63 15.12
N GLY A 20 -16.83 -23.55 15.12
CA GLY A 20 -16.55 -22.78 16.33
C GLY A 20 -17.75 -21.90 16.70
N GLY A 21 -18.13 -21.88 17.99
CA GLY A 21 -19.22 -21.07 18.52
C GLY A 21 -18.76 -19.87 19.35
N ASP A 22 -19.63 -18.88 19.52
CA ASP A 22 -19.53 -17.80 20.50
C ASP A 22 -19.98 -18.23 21.92
N ASP A 23 -20.42 -19.48 22.07
CA ASP A 23 -20.79 -20.12 23.33
C ASP A 23 -19.62 -20.86 24.00
N SER A 24 -18.38 -20.59 23.54
CA SER A 24 -17.13 -21.21 23.97
C SER A 24 -17.05 -22.73 23.68
N ARG A 25 -17.79 -23.21 22.68
CA ARG A 25 -17.83 -24.64 22.31
C ARG A 25 -17.56 -24.85 20.83
N VAL A 26 -17.16 -26.09 20.52
CA VAL A 26 -17.05 -26.57 19.14
C VAL A 26 -18.21 -27.53 18.88
N HIS A 27 -19.00 -27.26 17.84
CA HIS A 27 -20.11 -28.11 17.45
C HIS A 27 -19.73 -28.98 16.26
N LEU A 28 -19.99 -30.28 16.37
CA LEU A 28 -19.83 -31.24 15.28
C LEU A 28 -21.19 -31.56 14.67
N TYR A 29 -21.25 -31.55 13.35
CA TYR A 29 -22.41 -31.95 12.56
C TYR A 29 -22.01 -33.03 11.57
N VAL A 30 -22.93 -33.94 11.25
CA VAL A 30 -22.73 -34.93 10.18
C VAL A 30 -23.82 -34.79 9.13
N GLN A 31 -23.47 -35.00 7.87
CA GLN A 31 -24.45 -34.93 6.78
C GLN A 31 -25.16 -36.29 6.62
N LEU A 32 -26.44 -36.33 6.96
CA LEU A 32 -27.30 -37.50 6.79
C LEU A 32 -28.52 -37.11 5.95
N ASN A 33 -28.85 -37.91 4.94
CA ASN A 33 -29.96 -37.66 4.02
C ASN A 33 -29.93 -36.25 3.39
N GLY A 34 -28.73 -35.74 3.08
CA GLY A 34 -28.54 -34.43 2.46
C GLY A 34 -28.59 -33.23 3.42
N GLN A 35 -28.83 -33.43 4.72
CA GLN A 35 -28.86 -32.35 5.72
C GLN A 35 -27.83 -32.56 6.85
N PHE A 36 -27.22 -31.47 7.32
CA PHE A 36 -26.35 -31.49 8.48
C PHE A 36 -27.17 -31.59 9.76
N GLN A 37 -26.89 -32.62 10.55
CA GLN A 37 -27.51 -32.84 11.86
C GLN A 37 -26.44 -32.70 12.93
N ARG A 38 -26.75 -31.97 14.01
CA ARG A 38 -25.82 -31.78 15.12
C ARG A 38 -25.58 -33.10 15.82
N LEU A 39 -24.33 -33.48 15.92
CA LEU A 39 -23.87 -34.76 16.45
C LEU A 39 -23.41 -34.62 17.90
N LEU A 40 -22.44 -33.73 18.13
CA LEU A 40 -21.75 -33.60 19.41
C LEU A 40 -21.40 -32.12 19.65
N THR A 41 -21.28 -31.76 20.92
CA THR A 41 -20.71 -30.48 21.34
C THR A 41 -19.49 -30.74 22.21
N LEU A 42 -18.33 -30.24 21.78
CA LEU A 42 -17.07 -30.31 22.51
C LEU A 42 -16.93 -29.07 23.38
N SER A 43 -16.83 -29.29 24.69
CA SER A 43 -16.67 -28.24 25.70
C SER A 43 -15.23 -28.18 26.20
N GLY A 44 -14.73 -26.98 26.44
CA GLY A 44 -13.44 -26.81 27.10
C GLY A 44 -12.89 -25.39 27.02
N HIS A 45 -13.17 -24.67 25.92
CA HIS A 45 -12.82 -23.25 25.81
C HIS A 45 -13.63 -22.40 26.79
N GLU A 46 -13.04 -21.28 27.20
CA GLU A 46 -13.67 -20.34 28.15
C GLU A 46 -14.23 -19.08 27.45
N ASP A 47 -13.89 -18.88 26.18
CA ASP A 47 -14.31 -17.74 25.37
C ASP A 47 -14.54 -18.18 23.89
N TRP A 48 -14.93 -17.24 23.02
CA TRP A 48 -15.32 -17.51 21.64
C TRP A 48 -14.27 -18.30 20.87
N VAL A 49 -14.72 -19.34 20.17
CA VAL A 49 -13.87 -20.15 19.29
C VAL A 49 -13.72 -19.41 17.95
N ARG A 50 -12.48 -19.06 17.60
CA ARG A 50 -12.17 -18.22 16.43
C ARG A 50 -11.91 -19.03 15.17
N CYS A 51 -11.17 -20.12 15.27
CA CYS A 51 -10.81 -20.96 14.14
C CYS A 51 -10.90 -22.45 14.52
N VAL A 52 -11.31 -23.28 13.57
CA VAL A 52 -11.39 -24.74 13.69
C VAL A 52 -10.89 -25.37 12.41
N GLU A 53 -10.06 -26.40 12.48
CA GLU A 53 -9.52 -27.04 11.28
C GLU A 53 -9.24 -28.53 11.45
N TRP A 54 -9.65 -29.32 10.45
CA TRP A 54 -9.34 -30.75 10.36
C TRP A 54 -8.01 -31.02 9.67
N ALA A 55 -7.28 -32.00 10.20
CA ALA A 55 -6.22 -32.74 9.53
C ALA A 55 -6.54 -34.24 9.52
N THR A 56 -5.96 -34.97 8.58
CA THR A 56 -6.10 -36.43 8.49
C THR A 56 -4.73 -37.08 8.59
N LYS A 57 -4.54 -38.00 9.53
CA LYS A 57 -3.31 -38.78 9.65
C LYS A 57 -3.62 -40.21 10.07
N ASP A 58 -2.99 -41.17 9.39
CA ASP A 58 -3.10 -42.61 9.69
C ASP A 58 -4.57 -43.12 9.72
N GLY A 59 -5.43 -42.55 8.88
CA GLY A 59 -6.85 -42.90 8.81
C GLY A 59 -7.73 -42.26 9.89
N GLU A 60 -7.17 -41.42 10.75
CA GLU A 60 -7.88 -40.70 11.81
C GLU A 60 -7.97 -39.20 11.49
N LEU A 61 -8.93 -38.53 12.12
CA LEU A 61 -9.10 -37.09 12.02
C LEU A 61 -8.58 -36.37 13.26
N TRP A 62 -7.93 -35.25 13.05
CA TRP A 62 -7.38 -34.37 14.06
C TRP A 62 -8.03 -33.00 13.92
N LEU A 63 -8.78 -32.57 14.93
CA LEU A 63 -9.40 -31.24 14.96
C LEU A 63 -8.56 -30.33 15.83
N ALA A 64 -8.07 -29.22 15.31
CA ALA A 64 -7.59 -28.12 16.14
C ALA A 64 -8.69 -27.07 16.29
N SER A 65 -8.78 -26.47 17.46
CA SER A 65 -9.66 -25.33 17.75
C SER A 65 -8.93 -24.28 18.56
N CYS A 66 -9.01 -23.01 18.18
CA CYS A 66 -8.40 -21.89 18.91
C CYS A 66 -9.44 -20.84 19.33
N SER A 67 -9.14 -20.07 20.38
CA SER A 67 -10.12 -19.18 21.02
C SER A 67 -9.48 -17.91 21.60
N GLN A 68 -10.36 -16.99 21.98
CA GLN A 68 -10.02 -15.80 22.78
C GLN A 68 -9.57 -16.15 24.21
N ASP A 69 -9.69 -17.40 24.65
CA ASP A 69 -9.11 -17.87 25.92
C ASP A 69 -7.58 -18.06 25.86
N CYS A 70 -6.93 -17.65 24.77
CA CYS A 70 -5.49 -17.79 24.49
C CYS A 70 -5.02 -19.25 24.30
N LEU A 71 -5.94 -20.22 24.27
CA LEU A 71 -5.61 -21.64 24.21
C LEU A 71 -6.00 -22.26 22.88
N ILE A 72 -5.26 -23.29 22.51
CA ILE A 72 -5.58 -24.16 21.38
C ILE A 72 -5.86 -25.55 21.92
N ARG A 73 -6.90 -26.20 21.43
CA ARG A 73 -7.27 -27.57 21.81
C ARG A 73 -7.18 -28.46 20.60
N VAL A 74 -6.52 -29.60 20.74
CA VAL A 74 -6.41 -30.62 19.69
C VAL A 74 -7.23 -31.83 20.10
N TRP A 75 -8.17 -32.20 19.26
CA TRP A 75 -9.08 -33.32 19.45
C TRP A 75 -8.79 -34.40 18.42
N ARG A 76 -8.90 -35.66 18.83
CA ARG A 76 -8.70 -36.82 17.97
C ARG A 76 -10.04 -37.51 17.75
N LEU A 77 -10.40 -37.77 16.50
CA LEU A 77 -11.62 -38.46 16.08
C LEU A 77 -11.25 -39.71 15.28
N PHE A 78 -11.69 -40.87 15.77
CA PHE A 78 -11.36 -42.17 15.19
C PHE A 78 -12.57 -43.12 15.21
N ALA A 79 -12.58 -44.10 14.30
CA ALA A 79 -13.56 -45.18 14.30
C ALA A 79 -13.20 -46.21 15.38
N LYS A 80 -14.18 -46.63 16.19
CA LYS A 80 -14.00 -47.73 17.14
C LYS A 80 -14.09 -49.05 16.39
N ALA A 81 -13.03 -49.86 16.46
CA ALA A 81 -13.07 -51.22 15.96
C ALA A 81 -14.11 -52.04 16.75
N ALA A 82 -14.82 -52.94 16.07
CA ALA A 82 -15.76 -53.87 16.67
C ALA A 82 -15.02 -54.87 17.58
N THR A 83 -14.83 -54.49 18.85
CA THR A 83 -14.41 -55.30 20.01
C THR A 83 -13.12 -56.13 19.89
N GLU A 84 -12.09 -55.75 20.65
CA GLU A 84 -11.41 -56.73 21.50
C GLU A 84 -11.91 -56.56 22.95
N PRO A 85 -12.15 -57.67 23.69
CA PRO A 85 -12.64 -57.59 25.06
C PRO A 85 -11.54 -57.03 25.98
N VAL A 86 -11.75 -55.81 26.46
CA VAL A 86 -10.86 -55.17 27.44
C VAL A 86 -10.96 -55.94 28.76
N GLN A 87 -9.90 -56.67 29.12
CA GLN A 87 -9.68 -57.08 30.51
C GLN A 87 -9.53 -55.81 31.36
N GLN A 88 -10.41 -55.66 32.35
CA GLN A 88 -10.32 -54.61 33.34
C GLN A 88 -9.03 -54.79 34.15
N THR A 89 -8.02 -53.99 33.87
CA THR A 89 -6.94 -53.68 34.80
C THR A 89 -7.15 -52.28 35.35
N ASP A 90 -7.15 -52.20 36.68
CA ASP A 90 -7.40 -51.01 37.48
C ASP A 90 -6.37 -49.89 37.25
N ALA A 91 -6.85 -48.65 37.44
CA ALA A 91 -6.08 -47.45 37.75
C ALA A 91 -5.15 -46.86 36.66
N VAL A 92 -5.64 -46.71 35.43
CA VAL A 92 -5.09 -45.73 34.49
C VAL A 92 -6.13 -44.62 34.26
N LEU A 93 -5.75 -43.36 34.48
CA LEU A 93 -6.54 -42.17 34.14
C LEU A 93 -6.87 -42.22 32.63
N LYS A 94 -8.08 -42.68 32.28
CA LYS A 94 -8.55 -42.67 30.89
C LYS A 94 -9.07 -41.29 30.55
N MET A 95 -8.63 -40.74 29.43
CA MET A 95 -9.19 -39.51 28.88
C MET A 95 -10.68 -39.71 28.59
N LYS A 96 -11.48 -38.66 28.79
CA LYS A 96 -12.93 -38.71 28.56
C LYS A 96 -13.20 -38.90 27.06
N GLU A 97 -13.74 -40.06 26.70
CA GLU A 97 -14.20 -40.36 25.34
C GLU A 97 -15.65 -39.91 25.14
N ASN A 98 -15.90 -39.13 24.08
CA ASN A 98 -17.26 -38.84 23.62
C ASN A 98 -17.58 -39.77 22.44
N VAL A 99 -18.35 -40.81 22.69
CA VAL A 99 -18.70 -41.85 21.71
C VAL A 99 -20.04 -41.52 21.03
N PHE A 100 -20.13 -41.76 19.73
CA PHE A 100 -21.37 -41.60 18.95
C PHE A 100 -21.43 -42.61 17.80
N GLN A 101 -22.61 -42.81 17.23
CA GLN A 101 -22.83 -43.75 16.12
C GLN A 101 -23.36 -43.02 14.88
N VAL A 102 -22.83 -43.39 13.72
CA VAL A 102 -23.26 -42.87 12.42
C VAL A 102 -23.36 -44.03 11.44
N SER A 103 -24.54 -44.23 10.85
CA SER A 103 -24.78 -45.26 9.83
C SER A 103 -24.40 -46.70 10.24
N GLY A 104 -24.41 -47.00 11.54
CA GLY A 104 -24.07 -48.32 12.09
C GLY A 104 -22.62 -48.47 12.56
N ASP A 105 -21.74 -47.53 12.23
CA ASP A 105 -20.36 -47.48 12.70
C ASP A 105 -20.25 -46.63 13.98
N GLU A 106 -19.39 -47.04 14.90
CA GLU A 106 -19.13 -46.34 16.17
C GLU A 106 -17.85 -45.50 16.06
N PHE A 107 -17.91 -44.26 16.52
CA PHE A 107 -16.81 -43.31 16.50
C PHE A 107 -16.60 -42.73 17.89
N ALA A 108 -15.38 -42.31 18.20
CA ALA A 108 -15.04 -41.63 19.44
C ALA A 108 -14.26 -40.34 19.16
N VAL A 109 -14.51 -39.31 19.98
CA VAL A 109 -13.73 -38.08 20.03
C VAL A 109 -13.11 -37.91 21.42
N THR A 110 -11.80 -37.72 21.47
CA THR A 110 -11.03 -37.44 22.69
C THR A 110 -10.32 -36.09 22.58
N LEU A 111 -10.15 -35.40 23.71
CA LEU A 111 -9.24 -34.27 23.79
C LEU A 111 -7.82 -34.82 23.93
N GLU A 112 -6.96 -34.59 22.95
CA GLU A 112 -5.57 -35.07 22.99
C GLU A 112 -4.70 -34.15 23.85
N THR A 113 -4.73 -32.86 23.54
CA THR A 113 -3.86 -31.87 24.20
C THR A 113 -4.48 -30.48 24.22
N VAL A 114 -3.98 -29.66 25.15
CA VAL A 114 -4.25 -28.23 25.25
C VAL A 114 -2.91 -27.52 25.11
N LEU A 115 -2.76 -26.70 24.06
CA LEU A 115 -1.56 -25.94 23.78
C LEU A 115 -1.73 -24.53 24.38
N ALA A 116 -0.79 -24.15 25.23
CA ALA A 116 -0.73 -22.86 25.90
C ALA A 116 0.67 -22.26 25.66
N GLY A 117 0.72 -21.08 25.05
CA GLY A 117 1.97 -20.40 24.73
C GLY A 117 1.79 -18.98 24.21
N HIS A 118 0.62 -18.67 23.66
CA HIS A 118 0.19 -17.31 23.34
C HIS A 118 -0.24 -16.53 24.58
N GLU A 119 0.01 -15.23 24.57
CA GLU A 119 -0.32 -14.30 25.67
C GLU A 119 -1.62 -13.54 25.42
N ASN A 120 -2.20 -13.69 24.23
CA ASN A 120 -3.43 -13.04 23.82
C ASN A 120 -4.27 -13.96 22.91
N TRP A 121 -5.38 -13.44 22.42
CA TRP A 121 -6.35 -14.15 21.60
C TRP A 121 -5.69 -14.81 20.39
N VAL A 122 -5.96 -16.10 20.21
CA VAL A 122 -5.54 -16.86 19.03
C VAL A 122 -6.66 -16.75 18.00
N TYR A 123 -6.34 -16.18 16.83
CA TYR A 123 -7.34 -15.93 15.78
C TYR A 123 -7.32 -16.95 14.66
N GLY A 124 -6.14 -17.47 14.34
CA GLY A 124 -5.96 -18.39 13.23
C GLY A 124 -5.15 -19.60 13.66
N ILE A 125 -5.53 -20.75 13.14
CA ILE A 125 -4.74 -21.97 13.16
C ILE A 125 -4.69 -22.53 11.74
N HIS A 126 -3.58 -23.17 11.39
CA HIS A 126 -3.41 -23.81 10.10
C HIS A 126 -2.57 -25.09 10.23
N TRP A 127 -3.11 -26.24 9.85
CA TRP A 127 -2.34 -27.47 9.75
C TRP A 127 -1.31 -27.40 8.62
N GLN A 128 -0.19 -28.11 8.75
CA GLN A 128 0.66 -28.35 7.58
C GLN A 128 -0.17 -29.06 6.50
N PRO A 129 -0.22 -28.51 5.26
CA PRO A 129 -0.93 -29.17 4.19
C PRO A 129 -0.37 -30.58 3.92
N PRO A 130 -1.20 -31.52 3.45
CA PRO A 130 -0.73 -32.82 3.00
C PRO A 130 0.35 -32.67 1.92
N CYS A 131 1.42 -33.44 2.03
CA CYS A 131 2.50 -33.48 1.04
C CYS A 131 2.59 -34.86 0.39
N VAL A 132 2.97 -34.89 -0.88
CA VAL A 132 3.18 -36.13 -1.62
C VAL A 132 4.60 -36.61 -1.35
N LYS A 133 4.74 -37.78 -0.72
CA LYS A 133 6.02 -38.46 -0.52
C LYS A 133 6.01 -39.79 -1.27
N GLY A 134 6.60 -39.79 -2.47
CA GLY A 134 6.55 -40.96 -3.34
C GLY A 134 5.11 -41.21 -3.83
N ASP A 135 4.58 -42.41 -3.58
CA ASP A 135 3.21 -42.80 -3.97
C ASP A 135 2.16 -42.58 -2.87
N SER A 136 2.56 -42.12 -1.67
CA SER A 136 1.63 -41.83 -0.56
C SER A 136 1.44 -40.32 -0.36
N VAL A 137 0.21 -39.94 0.03
CA VAL A 137 -0.11 -38.61 0.55
C VAL A 137 -0.05 -38.70 2.06
N GLU A 138 0.85 -37.95 2.68
CA GLU A 138 1.02 -37.92 4.12
C GLU A 138 0.80 -36.49 4.62
N GLN A 139 0.01 -36.34 5.70
CA GLN A 139 -0.14 -35.05 6.37
C GLN A 139 0.66 -35.03 7.68
N PRO A 140 1.64 -34.12 7.81
CA PRO A 140 2.35 -33.91 9.07
C PRO A 140 1.43 -33.35 10.16
N LEU A 141 1.56 -33.82 11.40
CA LEU A 141 0.91 -33.20 12.57
C LEU A 141 1.71 -31.98 13.04
N LYS A 142 1.88 -31.00 12.15
CA LYS A 142 2.40 -29.69 12.53
C LYS A 142 1.28 -28.67 12.42
N LEU A 143 1.05 -27.94 13.50
CA LEU A 143 -0.02 -26.96 13.59
C LEU A 143 0.61 -25.58 13.73
N LEU A 144 0.26 -24.65 12.86
CA LEU A 144 0.63 -23.25 12.97
C LEU A 144 -0.48 -22.48 13.68
N SER A 145 -0.14 -21.55 14.56
CA SER A 145 -1.10 -20.64 15.18
C SER A 145 -0.68 -19.19 15.01
N ALA A 146 -1.67 -18.29 14.94
CA ALA A 146 -1.50 -16.84 14.84
C ALA A 146 -2.32 -16.12 15.92
N SER A 147 -1.71 -15.15 16.57
CA SER A 147 -2.27 -14.45 17.72
C SER A 147 -2.09 -12.93 17.64
N VAL A 148 -2.97 -12.22 18.37
CA VAL A 148 -2.90 -10.76 18.54
C VAL A 148 -1.70 -10.34 19.39
N ASP A 149 -1.05 -11.26 20.08
CA ASP A 149 0.23 -11.02 20.78
C ASP A 149 1.42 -10.77 19.84
N LYS A 150 1.17 -10.71 18.51
CA LYS A 150 2.17 -10.51 17.45
C LYS A 150 3.11 -11.68 17.24
N THR A 151 2.74 -12.86 17.72
CA THR A 151 3.51 -14.07 17.53
C THR A 151 2.74 -15.10 16.73
N MET A 152 3.51 -15.96 16.07
CA MET A 152 3.07 -17.19 15.49
C MET A 152 3.88 -18.32 16.07
N ILE A 153 3.22 -19.44 16.34
CA ILE A 153 3.88 -20.60 16.93
C ILE A 153 3.59 -21.81 16.04
N LEU A 154 4.66 -22.53 15.68
CA LEU A 154 4.57 -23.83 15.05
C LEU A 154 4.65 -24.89 16.14
N TRP A 155 3.60 -25.69 16.25
CA TRP A 155 3.45 -26.77 17.21
C TRP A 155 3.63 -28.12 16.51
N GLY A 156 4.12 -29.11 17.24
CA GLY A 156 4.09 -30.50 16.78
C GLY A 156 4.47 -31.48 17.89
N PRO A 157 4.17 -32.77 17.70
CA PRO A 157 4.61 -33.81 18.61
C PRO A 157 6.12 -34.01 18.49
N GLU A 158 6.80 -34.06 19.62
CA GLU A 158 8.22 -34.46 19.71
C GLU A 158 8.37 -35.94 19.29
N GLU A 159 9.41 -36.25 18.51
CA GLU A 159 9.57 -37.59 17.88
C GLU A 159 9.69 -38.71 18.90
N ASP A 160 10.34 -38.45 20.04
CA ASP A 160 10.61 -39.48 21.07
C ASP A 160 9.44 -39.70 22.03
N SER A 161 8.76 -38.61 22.44
CA SER A 161 7.75 -38.64 23.51
C SER A 161 6.31 -38.59 23.00
N GLY A 162 6.08 -38.13 21.77
CA GLY A 162 4.74 -37.80 21.25
C GLY A 162 4.10 -36.59 21.93
N MET A 163 4.79 -35.93 22.87
CA MET A 163 4.30 -34.74 23.56
C MET A 163 4.32 -33.54 22.63
N TRP A 164 3.26 -32.74 22.69
CA TRP A 164 3.18 -31.52 21.91
C TRP A 164 4.08 -30.43 22.49
N VAL A 165 4.92 -29.85 21.64
CA VAL A 165 5.87 -28.80 21.99
C VAL A 165 5.83 -27.64 21.00
N GLU A 166 6.33 -26.49 21.43
CA GLU A 166 6.63 -25.37 20.56
C GLU A 166 7.90 -25.68 19.76
N LEU A 167 7.76 -25.86 18.44
CA LEU A 167 8.89 -26.12 17.55
C LEU A 167 9.58 -24.82 17.15
N VAL A 168 8.79 -23.78 16.85
CA VAL A 168 9.25 -22.50 16.33
C VAL A 168 8.31 -21.40 16.82
N ARG A 169 8.87 -20.24 17.18
CA ARG A 169 8.12 -19.02 17.41
C ARG A 169 8.69 -17.90 16.55
N VAL A 170 7.86 -17.28 15.73
CA VAL A 170 8.20 -16.10 14.90
C VAL A 170 7.21 -14.98 15.18
N GLY A 171 7.56 -13.74 14.83
CA GLY A 171 6.67 -12.61 15.02
C GLY A 171 7.39 -11.28 15.00
N GLU A 172 6.65 -10.23 15.33
CA GLU A 172 7.17 -8.86 15.42
C GLU A 172 7.66 -8.59 16.85
N VAL A 173 8.80 -7.91 16.98
CA VAL A 173 9.32 -7.46 18.28
C VAL A 173 9.14 -5.94 18.41
N GLY A 174 8.34 -5.51 19.39
CA GLY A 174 8.09 -4.09 19.66
C GLY A 174 7.06 -3.44 18.72
N GLY A 175 7.01 -2.10 18.70
CA GLY A 175 6.14 -1.31 17.81
C GLY A 175 4.67 -1.18 18.25
N ASN A 176 3.95 -0.24 17.63
CA ASN A 176 2.53 0.07 17.90
C ASN A 176 1.55 -0.69 16.97
N THR A 177 2.04 -1.70 16.23
CA THR A 177 1.21 -2.56 15.39
C THR A 177 0.28 -3.45 16.21
N LEU A 178 -0.81 -3.90 15.59
CA LEU A 178 -1.67 -4.96 16.12
C LEU A 178 -1.14 -6.31 15.63
N GLY A 179 -1.38 -7.39 16.37
CA GLY A 179 -0.88 -8.71 16.00
C GLY A 179 -1.58 -9.37 14.80
N PHE A 180 -1.37 -10.67 14.66
CA PHE A 180 -1.76 -11.45 13.49
C PHE A 180 -3.18 -12.00 13.63
N TYR A 181 -3.91 -12.00 12.50
CA TYR A 181 -5.29 -12.49 12.43
C TYR A 181 -5.42 -13.81 11.67
N GLY A 182 -4.37 -14.23 10.99
CA GLY A 182 -4.29 -15.57 10.46
C GLY A 182 -2.97 -15.85 9.76
N CYS A 183 -2.87 -17.11 9.36
CA CYS A 183 -1.62 -17.70 8.96
C CYS A 183 -1.81 -18.76 7.89
N GLN A 184 -0.77 -18.98 7.10
CA GLN A 184 -0.65 -20.04 6.13
C GLN A 184 0.76 -20.59 6.17
N MET A 185 0.89 -21.91 6.08
CA MET A 185 2.19 -22.56 5.94
C MET A 185 2.32 -23.13 4.53
N SER A 186 3.51 -23.05 3.95
CA SER A 186 3.77 -23.71 2.68
C SER A 186 3.60 -25.24 2.82
N PRO A 187 3.20 -25.95 1.74
CA PRO A 187 3.06 -27.40 1.79
C PRO A 187 4.33 -28.15 2.20
N ASP A 188 5.50 -27.61 1.87
CA ASP A 188 6.80 -28.16 2.26
C ASP A 188 7.18 -27.87 3.73
N GLY A 189 6.46 -26.97 4.41
CA GLY A 189 6.69 -26.58 5.79
C GLY A 189 7.88 -25.63 6.02
N PHE A 190 8.47 -25.07 4.97
CA PHE A 190 9.63 -24.18 5.06
C PHE A 190 9.29 -22.68 4.96
N MET A 191 8.03 -22.31 4.74
CA MET A 191 7.59 -20.92 4.72
C MET A 191 6.34 -20.72 5.58
N ILE A 192 6.31 -19.60 6.28
CA ILE A 192 5.17 -19.13 7.08
C ILE A 192 4.77 -17.76 6.56
N LEU A 193 3.49 -17.62 6.20
CA LEU A 193 2.87 -16.34 5.84
C LEU A 193 1.89 -15.93 6.93
N ALA A 194 2.02 -14.72 7.46
CA ALA A 194 0.99 -14.09 8.29
C ALA A 194 0.34 -12.90 7.59
N HIS A 195 -0.88 -12.59 8.01
CA HIS A 195 -1.51 -11.29 7.78
C HIS A 195 -1.82 -10.60 9.11
N ALA A 196 -1.41 -9.34 9.21
CA ALA A 196 -1.68 -8.46 10.34
C ALA A 196 -3.02 -7.74 10.16
N PHE A 197 -3.52 -7.13 11.25
CA PHE A 197 -4.81 -6.41 11.25
C PHE A 197 -4.91 -5.33 10.16
N HIS A 198 -3.83 -4.57 9.94
CA HIS A 198 -3.76 -3.51 8.94
C HIS A 198 -3.38 -4.04 7.56
N GLY A 199 -3.69 -5.30 7.23
CA GLY A 199 -3.46 -5.87 5.90
C GLY A 199 -1.99 -6.12 5.53
N ALA A 200 -1.04 -5.83 6.42
CA ALA A 200 0.37 -6.13 6.18
C ALA A 200 0.60 -7.64 6.14
N LEU A 201 1.45 -8.08 5.22
CA LEU A 201 1.86 -9.47 5.11
C LEU A 201 3.26 -9.62 5.69
N HIS A 202 3.51 -10.75 6.35
CA HIS A 202 4.83 -11.13 6.83
C HIS A 202 5.17 -12.52 6.31
N LEU A 203 6.40 -12.71 5.86
CA LEU A 203 6.88 -13.98 5.35
C LEU A 203 8.15 -14.36 6.11
N TRP A 204 8.18 -15.57 6.65
CA TRP A 204 9.39 -16.19 7.18
C TRP A 204 9.74 -17.43 6.37
N HIS A 205 11.04 -17.62 6.16
CA HIS A 205 11.60 -18.78 5.49
C HIS A 205 12.57 -19.51 6.41
N CYS A 206 12.48 -20.84 6.43
CA CYS A 206 13.39 -21.71 7.15
C CYS A 206 14.55 -22.14 6.25
N ASP A 207 15.79 -21.83 6.63
CA ASP A 207 16.96 -22.38 5.94
C ASP A 207 17.04 -23.89 6.21
N SER A 208 16.84 -24.70 5.16
CA SER A 208 16.83 -26.16 5.25
C SER A 208 18.14 -26.76 5.82
N ASN A 209 19.25 -26.02 5.76
CA ASN A 209 20.55 -26.50 6.25
C ASN A 209 20.79 -26.18 7.73
N GLN A 210 20.16 -25.12 8.26
CA GLN A 210 20.43 -24.61 9.61
C GLN A 210 19.21 -24.69 10.54
N GLY A 211 18.00 -24.90 9.99
CA GLY A 211 16.74 -24.88 10.75
C GLY A 211 16.36 -23.49 11.27
N GLU A 212 17.07 -22.44 10.86
CA GLU A 212 16.86 -21.08 11.30
C GLU A 212 15.77 -20.39 10.46
N TRP A 213 14.82 -19.76 11.15
CA TRP A 213 13.74 -19.00 10.52
C TRP A 213 14.12 -17.53 10.40
N ARG A 214 14.04 -17.00 9.18
CA ARG A 214 14.38 -15.60 8.90
C ARG A 214 13.24 -14.89 8.17
N PRO A 215 12.95 -13.63 8.51
CA PRO A 215 12.08 -12.77 7.71
C PRO A 215 12.53 -12.70 6.25
N SER A 216 11.58 -12.58 5.32
CA SER A 216 11.84 -12.55 3.88
C SER A 216 10.98 -11.52 3.18
N VAL A 217 11.41 -11.13 1.97
CA VAL A 217 10.72 -10.16 1.12
C VAL A 217 9.34 -10.67 0.73
N VAL A 218 8.31 -9.88 1.04
CA VAL A 218 6.91 -10.19 0.74
C VAL A 218 6.27 -9.07 -0.09
N ILE A 219 5.12 -9.36 -0.68
CA ILE A 219 4.33 -8.35 -1.39
C ILE A 219 3.74 -7.41 -0.34
N SER A 220 3.97 -6.10 -0.50
CA SER A 220 3.39 -5.05 0.32
C SER A 220 2.69 -4.01 -0.55
N GLY A 221 1.81 -3.23 0.08
CA GLY A 221 0.97 -2.25 -0.59
C GLY A 221 -0.01 -1.61 0.39
N HIS A 222 -0.75 -0.60 -0.09
CA HIS A 222 -1.76 0.05 0.72
C HIS A 222 -2.92 -0.91 1.05
N PHE A 223 -3.41 -0.84 2.29
CA PHE A 223 -4.60 -1.60 2.72
C PHE A 223 -5.90 -0.77 2.68
N ASN A 224 -5.80 0.50 2.28
CA ASN A 224 -6.92 1.42 2.08
C ASN A 224 -6.66 2.30 0.84
N ALA A 225 -7.64 3.12 0.44
CA ALA A 225 -7.65 3.84 -0.84
C ALA A 225 -6.39 4.70 -1.06
N VAL A 226 -5.76 4.58 -2.23
CA VAL A 226 -4.61 5.42 -2.62
C VAL A 226 -5.13 6.74 -3.17
N GLN A 227 -4.79 7.86 -2.54
CA GLN A 227 -5.38 9.17 -2.88
C GLN A 227 -4.54 9.96 -3.90
N ASP A 228 -3.21 9.89 -3.81
CA ASP A 228 -2.31 10.61 -4.71
C ASP A 228 -1.02 9.81 -4.94
N LEU A 229 -0.35 10.11 -6.05
CA LEU A 229 0.95 9.55 -6.41
C LEU A 229 1.79 10.56 -7.18
N SER A 230 3.11 10.41 -7.09
CA SER A 230 4.08 11.13 -7.91
C SER A 230 5.24 10.21 -8.27
N TRP A 231 5.74 10.35 -9.49
CA TRP A 231 7.08 9.88 -9.83
C TRP A 231 8.11 10.75 -9.14
N ASP A 232 9.28 10.17 -8.84
CA ASP A 232 10.44 10.99 -8.57
C ASP A 232 10.87 11.75 -9.84
N PRO A 233 11.61 12.86 -9.72
CA PRO A 233 12.02 13.68 -10.87
C PRO A 233 12.77 12.91 -11.97
N GLU A 234 13.50 11.85 -11.60
CA GLU A 234 14.26 11.03 -12.54
C GLU A 234 13.46 9.81 -13.03
N GLY A 235 12.27 9.55 -12.49
CA GLY A 235 11.39 8.45 -12.87
C GLY A 235 11.95 7.07 -12.54
N ASP A 236 12.82 6.94 -11.57
CA ASP A 236 13.38 5.66 -11.11
C ASP A 236 12.46 4.99 -10.06
N PHE A 237 11.63 5.75 -9.34
CA PHE A 237 10.68 5.24 -8.36
C PHE A 237 9.38 6.06 -8.31
N ILE A 238 8.37 5.54 -7.61
CA ILE A 238 7.13 6.26 -7.29
C ILE A 238 6.94 6.40 -5.80
N ILE A 239 6.33 7.51 -5.39
CA ILE A 239 5.84 7.73 -4.03
C ILE A 239 4.32 7.88 -4.07
N THR A 240 3.67 7.33 -3.07
CA THR A 240 2.20 7.19 -3.00
C THR A 240 1.72 7.50 -1.60
N VAL A 241 0.50 8.04 -1.48
CA VAL A 241 -0.15 8.30 -0.20
C VAL A 241 -1.55 7.70 -0.18
N GLY A 242 -1.95 7.17 0.98
CA GLY A 242 -3.25 6.52 1.14
C GLY A 242 -4.03 6.90 2.39
N SER A 243 -5.32 6.58 2.36
CA SER A 243 -6.21 6.57 3.53
C SER A 243 -5.86 5.47 4.54
N ASP A 244 -4.79 4.73 4.28
CA ASP A 244 -4.18 3.80 5.24
C ASP A 244 -3.16 4.52 6.14
N GLN A 245 -3.11 5.85 6.03
CA GLN A 245 -2.30 6.77 6.84
C GLN A 245 -0.80 6.66 6.53
N THR A 246 -0.42 6.03 5.42
CA THR A 246 0.99 5.86 5.04
C THR A 246 1.36 6.64 3.79
N THR A 247 2.64 7.02 3.74
CA THR A 247 3.35 7.35 2.50
C THR A 247 4.26 6.17 2.19
N ARG A 248 4.19 5.64 0.98
CA ARG A 248 4.96 4.45 0.53
C ARG A 248 5.73 4.73 -0.75
N LEU A 249 6.92 4.15 -0.85
CA LEU A 249 7.84 4.32 -1.98
C LEU A 249 8.11 2.97 -2.64
N PHE A 250 7.88 2.88 -3.95
CA PHE A 250 8.07 1.67 -4.74
C PHE A 250 9.08 1.88 -5.85
N THR A 251 9.95 0.89 -6.07
CA THR A 251 10.96 0.88 -7.14
C THR A 251 11.02 -0.49 -7.84
N PRO A 252 11.45 -0.56 -9.11
CA PRO A 252 11.80 -1.83 -9.73
C PRO A 252 13.00 -2.47 -9.04
N TRP A 253 12.98 -3.79 -8.90
CA TRP A 253 14.07 -4.60 -8.37
C TRP A 253 14.21 -5.89 -9.19
N THR A 254 15.45 -6.32 -9.37
CA THR A 254 15.77 -7.59 -10.04
C THR A 254 16.30 -8.55 -8.99
N ARG A 255 15.53 -9.61 -8.70
CA ARG A 255 15.97 -10.63 -7.74
C ARG A 255 17.22 -11.34 -8.24
N ASN A 256 18.18 -11.55 -7.35
CA ASN A 256 19.41 -12.30 -7.67
C ASN A 256 19.09 -13.65 -8.32
N GLY A 257 19.72 -13.92 -9.47
CA GLY A 257 19.53 -15.15 -10.23
C GLY A 257 18.26 -15.19 -11.10
N ARG A 258 17.45 -14.12 -11.13
CA ARG A 258 16.32 -13.97 -12.06
C ARG A 258 16.56 -12.79 -13.00
N SER A 259 16.05 -12.89 -14.23
CA SER A 259 16.08 -11.80 -15.22
C SER A 259 14.84 -10.90 -15.18
N GLU A 260 13.82 -11.29 -14.42
CA GLU A 260 12.56 -10.56 -14.30
C GLU A 260 12.70 -9.38 -13.33
N ILE A 261 12.15 -8.23 -13.73
CA ILE A 261 12.08 -7.02 -12.94
C ILE A 261 10.68 -6.93 -12.33
N THR A 262 10.61 -6.86 -11.00
CA THR A 262 9.36 -6.72 -10.24
C THR A 262 9.38 -5.43 -9.43
N TRP A 263 8.21 -4.88 -9.11
CA TRP A 263 8.10 -3.67 -8.29
C TRP A 263 7.92 -4.04 -6.83
N HIS A 264 8.66 -3.37 -5.94
CA HIS A 264 8.63 -3.62 -4.50
C HIS A 264 8.58 -2.30 -3.72
N GLU A 265 7.89 -2.32 -2.57
CA GLU A 265 8.01 -1.27 -1.56
C GLU A 265 9.42 -1.35 -0.98
N ILE A 266 10.10 -0.21 -0.90
CA ILE A 266 11.46 -0.13 -0.33
C ILE A 266 11.60 0.90 0.78
N SER A 267 10.55 1.70 1.00
CA SER A 267 10.48 2.61 2.12
C SER A 267 9.05 3.01 2.40
N ARG A 268 8.78 3.23 3.69
CA ARG A 268 7.55 3.85 4.20
C ARG A 268 7.90 5.19 4.84
N PRO A 269 8.16 6.26 4.04
CA PRO A 269 8.70 7.52 4.56
C PRO A 269 7.91 8.14 5.72
N GLN A 270 6.61 7.91 5.76
CA GLN A 270 5.70 8.50 6.75
C GLN A 270 4.64 7.48 7.14
N ILE A 271 4.49 7.25 8.44
CA ILE A 271 3.32 6.62 9.04
C ILE A 271 2.66 7.71 9.87
N HIS A 272 1.45 8.08 9.47
CA HIS A 272 0.69 9.17 10.07
C HIS A 272 -0.40 8.64 10.99
N GLY A 273 -1.15 9.54 11.63
CA GLY A 273 -2.37 9.20 12.40
C GLY A 273 -3.67 9.70 11.74
N TYR A 274 -3.57 10.25 10.53
CA TYR A 274 -4.69 10.78 9.75
C TYR A 274 -4.55 10.31 8.31
N ASP A 275 -5.68 10.12 7.65
CA ASP A 275 -5.75 9.72 6.24
C ASP A 275 -4.98 10.71 5.36
N MET A 276 -4.06 10.20 4.56
CA MET A 276 -3.27 11.03 3.66
C MET A 276 -4.09 11.38 2.40
N GLN A 277 -3.99 12.63 1.92
CA GLN A 277 -4.81 13.12 0.80
C GLN A 277 -3.98 13.49 -0.43
N CYS A 278 -2.83 14.12 -0.24
CA CYS A 278 -2.06 14.67 -1.35
C CYS A 278 -0.56 14.68 -1.06
N LEU A 279 0.24 14.60 -2.12
CA LEU A 279 1.69 14.71 -2.04
C LEU A 279 2.25 15.47 -3.25
N THR A 280 3.42 16.05 -3.10
CA THR A 280 4.23 16.52 -4.24
C THR A 280 5.71 16.34 -3.95
N MET A 281 6.46 15.89 -4.96
CA MET A 281 7.92 15.85 -4.91
C MET A 281 8.48 17.27 -5.07
N VAL A 282 9.42 17.65 -4.21
CA VAL A 282 10.16 18.93 -4.26
C VAL A 282 11.67 18.72 -4.44
N GLY A 283 12.07 17.47 -4.65
CA GLY A 283 13.43 17.04 -4.91
C GLY A 283 13.42 15.54 -5.10
N ARG A 284 14.54 14.95 -5.53
CA ARG A 284 14.62 13.49 -5.71
C ARG A 284 14.35 12.74 -4.42
N PHE A 285 14.85 13.24 -3.30
CA PHE A 285 14.71 12.62 -1.98
C PHE A 285 14.03 13.56 -0.98
N GLN A 286 13.06 14.35 -1.47
CA GLN A 286 12.32 15.29 -0.64
C GLN A 286 10.91 15.49 -1.18
N PHE A 287 9.92 15.45 -0.29
CA PHE A 287 8.52 15.65 -0.64
C PHE A 287 7.77 16.46 0.41
N VAL A 288 6.62 17.00 0.00
CA VAL A 288 5.63 17.62 0.87
C VAL A 288 4.37 16.77 0.83
N SER A 289 3.80 16.46 1.99
CA SER A 289 2.54 15.74 2.10
C SER A 289 1.50 16.54 2.88
N GLY A 290 0.23 16.25 2.57
CA GLY A 290 -0.95 16.76 3.27
C GLY A 290 -1.91 15.62 3.58
N ALA A 291 -2.47 15.64 4.78
CA ALA A 291 -3.42 14.66 5.30
C ALA A 291 -4.77 15.33 5.61
N ASP A 292 -5.68 14.58 6.22
CA ASP A 292 -6.86 15.09 6.92
C ASP A 292 -6.49 15.88 8.21
N GLU A 293 -5.48 16.74 8.09
CA GLU A 293 -4.95 17.68 9.05
C GLU A 293 -4.77 19.04 8.34
N LYS A 294 -4.65 20.13 9.11
CA LYS A 294 -4.51 21.51 8.61
C LYS A 294 -3.07 21.91 8.29
N VAL A 295 -2.14 20.97 8.39
CA VAL A 295 -0.70 21.20 8.37
C VAL A 295 -0.10 20.43 7.22
N LEU A 296 0.79 21.08 6.47
CA LEU A 296 1.65 20.39 5.52
C LEU A 296 2.95 20.00 6.18
N ARG A 297 3.48 18.85 5.80
CA ARG A 297 4.72 18.31 6.36
C ARG A 297 5.72 18.05 5.25
N VAL A 298 6.96 18.42 5.51
CA VAL A 298 8.08 18.25 4.58
C VAL A 298 8.97 17.15 5.11
N PHE A 299 9.31 16.20 4.26
CA PHE A 299 10.18 15.07 4.59
C PHE A 299 11.37 15.04 3.65
N LYS A 300 12.54 14.68 4.17
CA LYS A 300 13.77 14.49 3.41
C LYS A 300 14.34 13.12 3.72
N ALA A 301 14.81 12.38 2.72
CA ALA A 301 15.32 11.03 2.95
C ALA A 301 16.61 11.06 3.80
N PRO A 302 16.76 10.10 4.73
CA PRO A 302 17.99 9.95 5.50
C PRO A 302 19.08 9.27 4.68
N ARG A 303 20.33 9.37 5.16
CA ARG A 303 21.50 8.76 4.51
C ARG A 303 21.34 7.25 4.32
N ASN A 304 20.91 6.53 5.36
CA ASN A 304 20.78 5.08 5.32
C ASN A 304 19.79 4.59 4.24
N PHE A 305 18.71 5.36 4.01
CA PHE A 305 17.80 5.08 2.91
C PHE A 305 18.47 5.26 1.55
N VAL A 306 19.20 6.37 1.33
CA VAL A 306 19.81 6.64 0.02
C VAL A 306 20.88 5.60 -0.32
N GLU A 307 21.67 5.17 0.65
CA GLU A 307 22.64 4.09 0.49
C GLU A 307 21.96 2.74 0.18
N SER A 308 20.86 2.42 0.87
CA SER A 308 20.06 1.23 0.58
C SER A 308 19.40 1.28 -0.80
N PHE A 309 18.86 2.43 -1.20
CA PHE A 309 18.32 2.66 -2.53
C PHE A 309 19.37 2.47 -3.62
N ALA A 310 20.61 2.96 -3.39
CA ALA A 310 21.74 2.76 -4.29
C ALA A 310 22.01 1.26 -4.53
N ASN A 311 22.02 0.46 -3.47
CA ASN A 311 22.25 -0.98 -3.54
C ASN A 311 21.11 -1.70 -4.27
N ILE A 312 19.85 -1.44 -3.88
CA ILE A 312 18.66 -2.11 -4.42
C ILE A 312 18.45 -1.77 -5.90
N SER A 313 18.67 -0.50 -6.28
CA SER A 313 18.54 -0.04 -7.67
C SER A 313 19.79 -0.29 -8.52
N CYS A 314 20.85 -0.83 -7.93
CA CYS A 314 22.18 -0.97 -8.54
C CYS A 314 22.71 0.34 -9.18
N THR A 315 22.37 1.48 -8.58
CA THR A 315 22.82 2.81 -9.01
C THR A 315 23.93 3.29 -8.09
N PRO A 316 25.13 3.65 -8.61
CA PRO A 316 26.23 4.15 -7.79
C PRO A 316 25.80 5.36 -6.94
N LEU A 317 26.22 5.39 -5.67
CA LEU A 317 25.84 6.44 -4.71
C LEU A 317 26.23 7.84 -5.20
N GLU A 318 27.36 7.96 -5.90
CA GLU A 318 27.87 9.22 -6.45
C GLU A 318 26.97 9.80 -7.56
N LYS A 319 26.09 8.99 -8.16
CA LYS A 319 25.06 9.45 -9.10
C LYS A 319 23.78 9.91 -8.40
N LEU A 320 23.58 9.51 -7.15
CA LEU A 320 22.37 9.80 -6.38
C LEU A 320 22.53 11.04 -5.51
N LEU A 321 23.74 11.26 -4.97
CA LEU A 321 24.08 12.41 -4.12
C LEU A 321 25.31 13.13 -4.66
N GLY A 322 25.32 14.45 -4.57
CA GLY A 322 26.55 15.23 -4.70
C GLY A 322 27.47 14.95 -3.51
N CYS A 323 28.79 15.01 -3.70
CA CYS A 323 29.78 14.71 -2.66
C CYS A 323 29.67 15.59 -1.39
N ASN A 324 29.05 16.77 -1.47
CA ASN A 324 28.83 17.67 -0.34
C ASN A 324 27.52 17.39 0.43
N ASP A 325 26.56 16.65 -0.14
CA ASP A 325 25.23 16.46 0.45
C ASP A 325 25.19 15.36 1.52
N ILE A 326 26.18 14.47 1.56
CA ILE A 326 26.15 13.25 2.40
C ILE A 326 26.42 13.55 3.87
N ALA A 327 27.29 14.52 4.17
CA ALA A 327 27.75 14.79 5.53
C ALA A 327 26.65 15.41 6.43
N ASP A 328 25.71 16.13 5.83
CA ASP A 328 24.65 16.86 6.55
C ASP A 328 23.35 16.06 6.68
N LEU A 329 23.28 14.86 6.09
CA LEU A 329 22.09 14.02 6.17
C LEU A 329 22.04 13.29 7.53
N PRO A 330 20.85 13.24 8.16
CA PRO A 330 20.64 12.37 9.31
C PRO A 330 20.81 10.92 8.88
N GLU A 331 21.26 10.09 9.82
CA GLU A 331 21.50 8.66 9.58
C GLU A 331 20.18 7.94 9.31
N GLY A 332 19.13 8.28 10.06
CA GLY A 332 17.80 7.68 9.96
C GLY A 332 16.70 8.56 10.52
N ALA A 333 15.54 7.96 10.72
CA ALA A 333 14.47 8.56 11.49
C ALA A 333 13.73 7.55 12.36
N SER A 334 13.14 8.04 13.44
CA SER A 334 12.28 7.27 14.33
C SER A 334 11.05 8.08 14.72
N THR A 335 9.96 7.38 15.04
CA THR A 335 8.73 8.01 15.54
C THR A 335 8.63 7.76 17.05
N PRO A 336 8.52 8.80 17.89
CA PRO A 336 8.26 8.62 19.32
C PRO A 336 6.93 7.90 19.55
N ALA A 337 6.80 7.12 20.63
CA ALA A 337 5.59 6.32 20.90
C ALA A 337 4.29 7.15 20.96
N LEU A 338 4.39 8.44 21.34
CA LEU A 338 3.27 9.39 21.43
C LEU A 338 3.33 10.49 20.35
N GLY A 339 4.27 10.41 19.40
CA GLY A 339 4.52 11.46 18.41
C GLY A 339 3.86 11.18 17.05
N LEU A 340 3.34 12.23 16.39
CA LEU A 340 2.86 12.21 15.00
C LEU A 340 3.92 12.71 14.00
N SER A 341 5.19 12.68 14.38
CA SER A 341 6.28 13.29 13.63
C SER A 341 7.53 12.45 13.75
N ASN A 342 8.11 12.14 12.59
CA ASN A 342 9.37 11.43 12.50
C ASN A 342 10.49 12.39 12.90
N LYS A 343 11.31 11.98 13.86
CA LYS A 343 12.50 12.72 14.30
C LYS A 343 13.73 12.16 13.60
N ALA A 344 14.64 13.04 13.23
CA ALA A 344 15.95 12.67 12.71
C ALA A 344 16.79 11.96 13.80
N VAL A 345 17.52 10.94 13.38
CA VAL A 345 18.52 10.23 14.20
C VAL A 345 19.89 10.48 13.60
N PHE A 346 20.84 10.99 14.39
CA PHE A 346 22.21 11.26 13.94
C PHE A 346 23.19 10.23 14.52
N GLN A 347 24.37 10.10 13.90
CA GLN A 347 25.38 9.12 14.32
C GLN A 347 25.83 9.29 15.79
N GLY A 348 25.86 10.52 16.31
CA GLY A 348 26.19 10.80 17.71
C GLY A 348 25.15 10.27 18.70
N ASP A 349 23.88 10.17 18.30
CA ASP A 349 22.82 9.62 19.14
C ASP A 349 23.01 8.11 19.34
N LEU A 350 23.44 7.40 18.28
CA LEU A 350 23.68 5.94 18.31
C LEU A 350 24.86 5.56 19.22
N THR A 351 25.95 6.33 19.19
CA THR A 351 27.15 6.04 20.01
C THR A 351 26.92 6.30 21.49
N SER A 352 26.12 7.32 21.84
CA SER A 352 25.72 7.60 23.22
C SER A 352 24.92 6.45 23.85
N GLN A 353 24.09 5.75 23.05
CA GLN A 353 23.34 4.58 23.51
C GLN A 353 24.21 3.35 23.73
N SER A 354 25.27 3.16 22.94
CA SER A 354 26.22 2.06 23.13
C SER A 354 27.11 2.23 24.38
N SER A 355 27.39 3.47 24.78
CA SER A 355 28.25 3.80 25.93
C SER A 355 27.51 3.85 27.27
N GLN A 356 26.19 4.02 27.27
CA GLN A 356 25.33 3.86 28.46
C GLN A 356 24.95 2.40 28.74
N GLN A 357 25.37 1.42 27.93
CA GLN A 357 25.16 0.01 28.23
C GLN A 357 25.97 -0.49 29.44
N ASP A 358 27.02 0.25 29.86
CA ASP A 358 27.97 -0.18 30.89
C ASP A 358 27.80 0.50 32.27
N SER A 359 26.81 1.39 32.46
CA SER A 359 26.55 2.03 33.75
C SER A 359 25.10 1.84 34.19
N GLU A 360 24.86 0.79 34.97
CA GLU A 360 23.60 0.54 35.65
C GLU A 360 23.27 1.66 36.65
N ASP A 361 22.15 2.35 36.43
CA ASP A 361 21.36 2.98 37.51
C ASP A 361 19.86 2.85 37.17
N PHE A 362 19.26 1.77 37.68
CA PHE A 362 17.83 1.46 37.59
C PHE A 362 17.00 2.37 38.50
N ASN A 363 16.70 3.61 38.10
CA ASN A 363 15.84 4.47 38.93
C ASN A 363 14.84 5.38 38.19
N SER A 364 14.34 4.97 37.02
CA SER A 364 13.07 5.50 36.52
C SER A 364 12.26 4.44 35.77
N LEU A 365 10.96 4.32 36.07
CA LEU A 365 10.00 3.45 35.38
C LEU A 365 9.88 3.77 33.87
N SER A 366 10.36 4.94 33.42
CA SER A 366 10.47 5.32 32.02
C SER A 366 11.63 4.64 31.26
N ASN A 367 12.63 4.07 31.96
CA ASN A 367 13.79 3.42 31.33
C ASN A 367 13.58 1.92 31.01
N GLN A 368 12.43 1.33 31.38
CA GLN A 368 12.15 -0.09 31.07
C GLN A 368 11.79 -0.32 29.59
N TYR A 369 11.48 0.73 28.84
CA TYR A 369 11.23 0.67 27.39
C TYR A 369 12.27 1.55 26.70
N LYS A 370 13.40 0.98 26.26
CA LYS A 370 14.40 1.72 25.47
C LYS A 370 13.76 2.21 24.18
N GLU A 371 13.52 3.52 24.06
CA GLU A 371 12.97 4.20 22.88
C GLU A 371 13.98 4.29 21.71
N SER A 372 14.52 3.15 21.26
CA SER A 372 15.56 3.10 20.22
C SER A 372 15.20 2.13 19.09
N TYR A 373 14.26 2.53 18.22
CA TYR A 373 13.79 1.67 17.11
C TYR A 373 14.63 1.75 15.83
N PHE A 374 15.57 2.70 15.71
CA PHE A 374 16.36 2.83 14.49
C PHE A 374 17.77 2.26 14.67
N GLN A 375 18.09 1.25 13.87
CA GLN A 375 19.45 0.77 13.65
C GLN A 375 19.78 0.87 12.15
N PRO A 376 20.94 1.42 11.76
CA PRO A 376 21.31 1.48 10.35
C PRO A 376 21.37 0.08 9.73
N LEU A 377 20.64 -0.14 8.64
CA LEU A 377 20.65 -1.40 7.89
C LEU A 377 21.25 -1.19 6.51
N LYS A 378 22.10 -2.11 6.07
CA LYS A 378 22.63 -2.10 4.70
C LYS A 378 21.79 -3.06 3.85
N LEU A 379 20.68 -2.56 3.31
CA LEU A 379 19.78 -3.36 2.50
C LEU A 379 20.34 -3.53 1.08
N THR A 380 20.29 -4.76 0.57
CA THR A 380 20.65 -5.15 -0.81
C THR A 380 19.48 -5.75 -1.57
N GLU A 381 18.40 -6.05 -0.87
CA GLU A 381 17.11 -6.47 -1.37
C GLU A 381 16.00 -5.62 -0.72
N PRO A 382 14.76 -5.65 -1.24
CA PRO A 382 13.67 -4.92 -0.61
C PRO A 382 13.52 -5.29 0.87
N PRO A 383 13.22 -4.31 1.75
CA PRO A 383 13.06 -4.52 3.18
C PRO A 383 11.92 -5.48 3.51
N THR A 384 12.00 -6.08 4.69
CA THR A 384 10.90 -6.82 5.29
C THR A 384 9.87 -5.85 5.89
N GLU A 385 8.69 -6.35 6.29
CA GLU A 385 7.64 -5.48 6.84
C GLU A 385 8.07 -4.79 8.15
N ASP A 386 8.84 -5.48 9.01
CA ASP A 386 9.44 -4.93 10.22
C ASP A 386 10.39 -3.77 9.89
N ASP A 387 11.29 -3.99 8.91
CA ASP A 387 12.25 -2.97 8.46
C ASP A 387 11.51 -1.76 7.86
N LEU A 388 10.43 -1.99 7.10
CA LEU A 388 9.60 -0.92 6.53
C LEU A 388 9.03 -0.02 7.63
N LEU A 389 8.54 -0.60 8.71
CA LEU A 389 7.93 0.11 9.84
C LEU A 389 8.93 0.92 10.67
N GLN A 390 10.16 0.44 10.79
CA GLN A 390 11.13 0.98 11.78
C GLN A 390 12.34 1.68 11.14
N ASN A 391 12.89 1.14 10.06
CA ASN A 391 14.19 1.53 9.52
C ASN A 391 14.10 2.38 8.25
N THR A 392 12.92 2.44 7.61
CA THR A 392 12.75 3.14 6.33
C THR A 392 11.98 4.46 6.41
N LEU A 393 11.73 4.96 7.62
CA LEU A 393 11.08 6.24 7.87
C LEU A 393 11.96 7.40 7.39
N TRP A 394 11.34 8.49 6.93
CA TRP A 394 12.04 9.73 6.61
C TRP A 394 11.83 10.76 7.71
N PRO A 395 12.87 11.52 8.11
CA PRO A 395 12.73 12.59 9.09
C PRO A 395 11.85 13.72 8.55
N GLU A 396 10.96 14.22 9.41
CA GLU A 396 10.24 15.45 9.14
C GLU A 396 11.20 16.63 9.33
N VAL A 397 11.33 17.47 8.30
CA VAL A 397 12.22 18.64 8.32
C VAL A 397 11.48 19.94 8.57
N GLN A 398 10.18 20.03 8.23
CA GLN A 398 9.41 21.26 8.40
C GLN A 398 7.89 21.01 8.46
N LYS A 399 7.20 21.87 9.21
CA LYS A 399 5.73 22.00 9.22
C LYS A 399 5.31 23.35 8.63
N LEU A 400 4.35 23.35 7.72
CA LEU A 400 3.80 24.56 7.13
C LEU A 400 2.37 24.79 7.65
N TYR A 401 2.18 25.93 8.30
CA TYR A 401 0.90 26.35 8.87
C TYR A 401 0.35 27.53 8.06
N GLY A 402 -0.92 27.46 7.68
CA GLY A 402 -1.60 28.57 6.99
C GLY A 402 -3.04 28.26 6.58
N HIS A 403 -3.34 27.00 6.22
CA HIS A 403 -4.70 26.58 5.91
C HIS A 403 -5.56 26.41 7.18
N GLY A 404 -6.86 26.73 7.08
CA GLY A 404 -7.81 26.62 8.19
C GLY A 404 -8.52 25.26 8.29
N PHE A 405 -8.40 24.44 7.25
CA PHE A 405 -9.10 23.16 7.05
C PHE A 405 -8.14 22.09 6.53
N GLU A 406 -8.63 20.87 6.43
CA GLU A 406 -7.91 19.68 6.01
C GLU A 406 -7.35 19.84 4.59
N MET A 407 -6.12 19.36 4.35
CA MET A 407 -5.48 19.46 3.05
C MET A 407 -6.22 18.65 1.97
N PHE A 408 -6.17 19.11 0.72
CA PHE A 408 -6.83 18.45 -0.40
C PHE A 408 -5.93 18.20 -1.59
N CYS A 409 -5.15 19.20 -2.04
CA CYS A 409 -4.22 18.99 -3.16
C CYS A 409 -2.95 19.83 -3.06
N LEU A 410 -1.90 19.32 -3.72
CA LEU A 410 -0.57 19.91 -3.79
C LEU A 410 -0.04 19.87 -5.23
N ALA A 411 0.84 20.80 -5.56
CA ALA A 411 1.65 20.79 -6.77
C ALA A 411 2.99 21.51 -6.52
N SER A 412 4.03 21.13 -7.23
CA SER A 412 5.33 21.84 -7.26
C SER A 412 5.70 22.21 -8.69
N ASP A 413 6.37 23.33 -8.85
CA ASP A 413 6.91 23.81 -10.13
C ASP A 413 8.04 22.92 -10.65
N SER A 414 8.36 23.02 -11.94
CA SER A 414 9.44 22.22 -12.57
C SER A 414 10.82 22.48 -11.97
N GLU A 415 11.08 23.70 -11.49
CA GLU A 415 12.33 24.11 -10.84
C GLU A 415 12.38 23.69 -9.36
N ARG A 416 11.28 23.20 -8.80
CA ARG A 416 11.14 22.79 -7.38
C ARG A 416 11.40 23.92 -6.39
N THR A 417 11.13 25.15 -6.77
CA THR A 417 11.31 26.35 -5.96
C THR A 417 10.05 26.78 -5.22
N VAL A 418 8.88 26.34 -5.72
CA VAL A 418 7.56 26.72 -5.22
C VAL A 418 6.67 25.50 -5.06
N VAL A 419 5.91 25.48 -3.96
CA VAL A 419 4.80 24.55 -3.72
C VAL A 419 3.50 25.33 -3.68
N ALA A 420 2.48 24.87 -4.39
CA ALA A 420 1.11 25.35 -4.28
C ALA A 420 0.29 24.35 -3.46
N SER A 421 -0.57 24.84 -2.56
CA SER A 421 -1.43 24.00 -1.74
C SER A 421 -2.84 24.54 -1.59
N ALA A 422 -3.80 23.63 -1.47
CA ALA A 422 -5.21 23.93 -1.21
C ALA A 422 -5.83 22.98 -0.19
N CYS A 423 -6.82 23.46 0.55
CA CYS A 423 -7.57 22.71 1.56
C CYS A 423 -9.04 22.50 1.18
N LYS A 424 -9.75 21.66 1.93
CA LYS A 424 -11.19 21.46 1.83
C LYS A 424 -11.90 22.79 2.11
N ALA A 425 -12.73 23.22 1.17
CA ALA A 425 -13.45 24.49 1.25
C ALA A 425 -14.90 24.35 0.78
N SER A 426 -15.81 24.90 1.58
CA SER A 426 -17.25 25.06 1.28
C SER A 426 -17.64 26.52 1.00
N LYS A 427 -16.69 27.46 1.16
CA LYS A 427 -16.84 28.90 0.96
C LYS A 427 -15.58 29.49 0.34
N SER A 428 -15.73 30.63 -0.35
CA SER A 428 -14.63 31.33 -1.05
C SER A 428 -13.52 31.80 -0.11
N GLU A 429 -13.85 32.18 1.13
CA GLU A 429 -12.89 32.61 2.16
C GLU A 429 -11.85 31.54 2.53
N HIS A 430 -12.11 30.26 2.23
CA HIS A 430 -11.22 29.14 2.52
C HIS A 430 -10.65 28.47 1.26
N ALA A 431 -11.11 28.86 0.07
CA ALA A 431 -10.74 28.22 -1.19
C ALA A 431 -9.49 28.83 -1.84
N ALA A 432 -8.77 29.70 -1.13
CA ALA A 432 -7.54 30.30 -1.63
C ALA A 432 -6.40 29.27 -1.74
N ILE A 433 -5.59 29.42 -2.78
CA ILE A 433 -4.37 28.63 -2.96
C ILE A 433 -3.23 29.36 -2.24
N LEU A 434 -2.46 28.64 -1.44
CA LEU A 434 -1.27 29.18 -0.77
C LEU A 434 -0.02 28.73 -1.51
N LEU A 435 0.88 29.67 -1.79
CA LEU A 435 2.20 29.42 -2.36
C LEU A 435 3.27 29.43 -1.27
N TRP A 436 4.21 28.49 -1.34
CA TRP A 436 5.29 28.30 -0.36
C TRP A 436 6.63 28.23 -1.07
N SER A 437 7.66 28.86 -0.51
CA SER A 437 9.05 28.67 -0.96
C SER A 437 9.56 27.31 -0.47
N THR A 438 10.25 26.55 -1.31
CA THR A 438 10.93 25.31 -0.88
C THR A 438 12.29 25.58 -0.23
N THR A 439 12.85 26.78 -0.42
CA THR A 439 14.12 27.19 0.20
C THR A 439 13.90 27.68 1.63
N SER A 440 12.96 28.60 1.83
CA SER A 440 12.71 29.21 3.15
C SER A 440 11.54 28.59 3.90
N TRP A 441 10.70 27.80 3.23
CA TRP A 441 9.44 27.25 3.76
C TRP A 441 8.46 28.30 4.29
N LYS A 442 8.60 29.55 3.84
CA LYS A 442 7.67 30.63 4.13
C LYS A 442 6.57 30.70 3.08
N GLN A 443 5.39 31.16 3.50
CA GLN A 443 4.29 31.47 2.60
C GLN A 443 4.67 32.70 1.76
N LEU A 444 4.66 32.54 0.44
CA LEU A 444 4.97 33.58 -0.54
C LEU A 444 3.74 34.43 -0.86
N GLN A 445 2.61 33.77 -1.15
CA GLN A 445 1.42 34.44 -1.65
C GLN A 445 0.15 33.63 -1.36
N SER A 446 -0.98 34.34 -1.27
CA SER A 446 -2.32 33.74 -1.30
C SER A 446 -3.04 34.15 -2.59
N LEU A 447 -3.61 33.18 -3.30
CA LEU A 447 -4.26 33.36 -4.61
C LEU A 447 -5.78 33.14 -4.47
N PRO A 448 -6.58 34.21 -4.28
CA PRO A 448 -8.03 34.10 -4.18
C PRO A 448 -8.70 34.08 -5.56
N CYS A 449 -9.46 33.03 -5.88
CA CYS A 449 -10.30 33.00 -7.08
C CYS A 449 -11.51 32.06 -6.92
N HIS A 450 -11.29 30.84 -6.43
CA HIS A 450 -12.33 29.82 -6.35
C HIS A 450 -13.28 30.04 -5.17
N SER A 451 -14.50 29.49 -5.30
CA SER A 451 -15.54 29.57 -4.27
C SER A 451 -15.72 28.28 -3.46
N LEU A 452 -15.20 27.17 -3.99
CA LEU A 452 -15.21 25.85 -3.37
C LEU A 452 -13.83 25.20 -3.50
N THR A 453 -13.67 24.03 -2.88
CA THR A 453 -12.42 23.24 -2.86
C THR A 453 -11.77 23.14 -4.24
N VAL A 454 -10.50 23.56 -4.33
CA VAL A 454 -9.64 23.31 -5.49
C VAL A 454 -9.29 21.82 -5.51
N THR A 455 -9.66 21.13 -6.57
CA THR A 455 -9.57 19.67 -6.69
C THR A 455 -8.21 19.19 -7.16
N GLN A 456 -7.58 19.93 -8.07
CA GLN A 456 -6.23 19.63 -8.57
C GLN A 456 -5.55 20.91 -9.04
N MET A 457 -4.22 20.91 -8.97
CA MET A 457 -3.36 21.95 -9.51
C MET A 457 -2.22 21.32 -10.31
N ALA A 458 -1.71 22.06 -11.28
CA ALA A 458 -0.54 21.68 -12.04
C ALA A 458 0.20 22.92 -12.54
N PHE A 459 1.51 22.97 -12.32
CA PHE A 459 2.37 23.96 -12.97
C PHE A 459 2.64 23.55 -14.42
N SER A 460 2.75 24.53 -15.31
CA SER A 460 3.23 24.28 -16.66
C SER A 460 4.68 23.80 -16.63
N PRO A 461 5.12 22.93 -17.56
CA PRO A 461 6.50 22.43 -17.59
C PRO A 461 7.57 23.53 -17.63
N ASN A 462 7.27 24.66 -18.27
CA ASN A 462 8.16 25.83 -18.30
C ASN A 462 8.12 26.69 -17.01
N GLY A 463 7.34 26.34 -15.99
CA GLY A 463 7.27 27.02 -14.70
C GLY A 463 6.57 28.40 -14.72
N ARG A 464 6.01 28.82 -15.86
CA ARG A 464 5.44 30.17 -16.02
C ARG A 464 3.97 30.28 -15.62
N LEU A 465 3.23 29.18 -15.65
CA LEU A 465 1.80 29.16 -15.36
C LEU A 465 1.47 28.14 -14.27
N LEU A 466 0.52 28.47 -13.40
CA LEU A 466 -0.12 27.56 -12.46
C LEU A 466 -1.59 27.42 -12.84
N LEU A 467 -2.00 26.19 -13.17
CA LEU A 467 -3.39 25.82 -13.39
C LEU A 467 -4.00 25.29 -12.10
N ALA A 468 -5.22 25.72 -11.81
CA ALA A 468 -6.05 25.20 -10.74
C ALA A 468 -7.46 24.91 -11.25
N VAL A 469 -8.04 23.78 -10.82
CA VAL A 469 -9.41 23.38 -11.13
C VAL A 469 -10.20 23.14 -9.85
N SER A 470 -11.52 23.34 -9.86
CA SER A 470 -12.32 23.35 -8.63
C SER A 470 -13.69 22.68 -8.73
N ARG A 471 -14.23 22.34 -7.55
CA ARG A 471 -15.61 21.89 -7.35
C ARG A 471 -16.66 22.93 -7.75
N ASP A 472 -16.28 24.20 -7.85
CA ASP A 472 -17.14 25.27 -8.35
C ASP A 472 -17.33 25.25 -9.88
N ARG A 473 -16.76 24.23 -10.54
CA ARG A 473 -16.90 23.93 -11.97
C ARG A 473 -16.10 24.85 -12.87
N THR A 474 -15.19 25.64 -12.29
CA THR A 474 -14.31 26.53 -13.04
C THR A 474 -12.85 26.14 -12.88
N TRP A 475 -12.02 26.72 -13.74
CA TRP A 475 -10.57 26.65 -13.68
C TRP A 475 -9.97 28.07 -13.65
N SER A 476 -8.78 28.21 -13.08
CA SER A 476 -8.01 29.45 -13.06
C SER A 476 -6.55 29.20 -13.48
N LEU A 477 -5.97 30.17 -14.17
CA LEU A 477 -4.58 30.21 -14.61
C LEU A 477 -3.89 31.43 -14.00
N TRP A 478 -2.73 31.19 -13.41
CA TRP A 478 -1.92 32.22 -12.76
C TRP A 478 -0.56 32.29 -13.42
N ARG A 479 -0.11 33.49 -13.78
CA ARG A 479 1.18 33.72 -14.44
C ARG A 479 2.23 34.17 -13.45
N ARG A 480 3.39 33.52 -13.48
CA ARG A 480 4.58 33.91 -12.71
C ARG A 480 5.09 35.27 -13.22
N GLY A 481 5.33 36.19 -12.30
CA GLY A 481 5.96 37.48 -12.57
C GLY A 481 7.39 37.32 -13.09
N ASN A 482 7.95 38.40 -13.64
CA ASN A 482 9.26 38.36 -14.29
C ASN A 482 10.36 38.02 -13.26
N PRO A 483 11.26 37.06 -13.55
CA PRO A 483 12.33 36.66 -12.64
C PRO A 483 13.47 37.69 -12.54
N ASP A 484 13.51 38.69 -13.42
CA ASP A 484 14.58 39.71 -13.48
C ASP A 484 14.57 40.70 -12.30
N THR A 485 13.48 40.75 -11.53
CA THR A 485 13.47 41.41 -10.23
C THR A 485 13.91 40.38 -9.19
N ASP A 486 14.92 40.71 -8.38
CA ASP A 486 15.53 39.93 -7.27
C ASP A 486 14.55 39.61 -6.11
N THR A 487 13.26 39.49 -6.43
CA THR A 487 12.11 39.28 -5.56
C THR A 487 11.64 37.84 -5.62
N GLU A 488 11.07 37.35 -4.52
CA GLU A 488 10.44 36.02 -4.44
C GLU A 488 9.38 35.81 -5.54
N ALA A 489 9.17 34.55 -5.92
CA ALA A 489 8.23 34.19 -6.98
C ALA A 489 6.81 34.71 -6.65
N SER A 490 6.26 35.53 -7.55
CA SER A 490 4.90 36.07 -7.46
C SER A 490 4.06 35.62 -8.65
N PHE A 491 2.76 35.46 -8.43
CA PHE A 491 1.81 34.99 -9.43
C PHE A 491 0.61 35.94 -9.51
N SER A 492 0.21 36.31 -10.72
CA SER A 492 -0.99 37.13 -10.96
C SER A 492 -2.02 36.35 -11.78
N LEU A 493 -3.31 36.62 -11.55
CA LEU A 493 -4.38 35.95 -12.28
C LEU A 493 -4.28 36.32 -13.77
N TYR A 494 -4.13 35.31 -14.61
CA TYR A 494 -3.93 35.47 -16.05
C TYR A 494 -5.21 35.20 -16.83
N ALA A 495 -5.90 34.09 -16.53
CA ALA A 495 -7.18 33.74 -17.14
C ALA A 495 -7.99 32.86 -16.20
N ASN A 496 -9.32 32.88 -16.31
CA ASN A 496 -10.19 31.94 -15.61
C ASN A 496 -11.48 31.71 -16.39
N THR A 497 -12.22 30.69 -15.98
CA THR A 497 -13.63 30.55 -16.34
C THR A 497 -14.51 31.10 -15.23
N SER A 498 -15.62 31.73 -15.62
CA SER A 498 -16.70 32.16 -14.73
C SER A 498 -17.92 31.27 -14.93
N LYS A 499 -18.98 31.47 -14.14
CA LYS A 499 -20.23 30.69 -14.31
C LYS A 499 -20.85 30.84 -15.70
N ASP A 500 -20.60 31.95 -16.37
CA ASP A 500 -21.16 32.24 -17.70
C ASP A 500 -20.32 31.64 -18.83
N THR A 501 -19.03 31.40 -18.58
CA THR A 501 -18.09 30.82 -19.55
C THR A 501 -17.71 29.36 -19.24
N ALA A 502 -18.31 28.77 -18.20
CA ALA A 502 -18.02 27.40 -17.79
C ALA A 502 -18.55 26.40 -18.82
N VAL A 503 -17.64 25.67 -19.48
CA VAL A 503 -18.02 24.61 -20.41
C VAL A 503 -18.42 23.32 -19.65
N HIS A 504 -17.83 23.10 -18.47
CA HIS A 504 -18.17 21.97 -17.61
C HIS A 504 -19.42 22.24 -16.77
N THR A 505 -20.31 21.26 -16.71
CA THR A 505 -21.61 21.34 -16.01
C THR A 505 -21.60 20.76 -14.60
N ARG A 506 -20.48 20.10 -14.24
CA ARG A 506 -20.22 19.45 -12.94
C ARG A 506 -18.78 19.74 -12.50
N ILE A 507 -18.40 19.17 -11.35
CA ILE A 507 -17.08 19.31 -10.73
C ILE A 507 -15.99 18.95 -11.73
N ILE A 508 -14.98 19.81 -11.88
CA ILE A 508 -13.75 19.46 -12.57
C ILE A 508 -12.87 18.73 -11.57
N TRP A 509 -12.49 17.49 -11.88
CA TRP A 509 -11.74 16.64 -10.94
C TRP A 509 -10.24 16.77 -11.12
N SER A 510 -9.77 16.81 -12.36
CA SER A 510 -8.35 16.67 -12.67
C SER A 510 -7.94 17.49 -13.88
N CYS A 511 -6.69 17.92 -13.88
CA CYS A 511 -6.09 18.73 -14.95
C CYS A 511 -4.60 18.44 -15.11
N ASP A 512 -4.08 18.59 -16.32
CA ASP A 512 -2.65 18.40 -16.60
C ASP A 512 -2.18 19.25 -17.78
N TRP A 513 -0.87 19.39 -17.94
CA TRP A 513 -0.25 20.21 -18.99
C TRP A 513 0.41 19.37 -20.07
N SER A 514 0.38 19.88 -21.30
CA SER A 514 1.21 19.37 -22.39
C SER A 514 2.69 19.67 -22.12
N SER A 515 3.59 18.80 -22.59
CA SER A 515 5.04 18.94 -22.35
C SER A 515 5.66 20.22 -22.92
N ASP A 516 5.07 20.78 -23.97
CA ASP A 516 5.47 22.05 -24.57
C ASP A 516 4.87 23.29 -23.87
N SER A 517 4.09 23.11 -22.81
CA SER A 517 3.39 24.17 -22.06
C SER A 517 2.40 25.01 -22.88
N LYS A 518 1.99 24.55 -24.07
CA LYS A 518 1.03 25.27 -24.94
C LYS A 518 -0.42 25.00 -24.60
N TYR A 519 -0.69 23.78 -24.15
CA TYR A 519 -2.04 23.30 -23.91
C TYR A 519 -2.18 22.73 -22.50
N PHE A 520 -3.39 22.77 -21.97
CA PHE A 520 -3.76 22.04 -20.77
C PHE A 520 -5.09 21.33 -20.96
N VAL A 521 -5.30 20.26 -20.21
CA VAL A 521 -6.51 19.47 -20.26
C VAL A 521 -7.28 19.59 -18.95
N THR A 522 -8.61 19.59 -19.04
CA THR A 522 -9.50 19.47 -17.89
C THR A 522 -10.40 18.25 -18.06
N SER A 523 -10.66 17.54 -16.96
CA SER A 523 -11.54 16.37 -16.90
C SER A 523 -12.56 16.53 -15.77
N SER A 524 -13.79 16.12 -16.02
CA SER A 524 -14.92 16.47 -15.15
C SER A 524 -15.89 15.33 -14.92
N ARG A 525 -16.63 15.43 -13.81
CA ARG A 525 -17.73 14.54 -13.44
C ARG A 525 -18.86 14.52 -14.48
N ASP A 526 -18.93 15.52 -15.34
CA ASP A 526 -19.89 15.56 -16.45
C ASP A 526 -19.49 14.68 -17.64
N LYS A 527 -18.47 13.83 -17.47
CA LYS A 527 -17.95 12.87 -18.46
C LYS A 527 -17.18 13.51 -19.60
N LYS A 528 -16.91 14.82 -19.52
CA LYS A 528 -16.24 15.56 -20.58
C LYS A 528 -14.77 15.77 -20.27
N VAL A 529 -13.96 15.69 -21.32
CA VAL A 529 -12.55 16.07 -21.35
C VAL A 529 -12.35 17.13 -22.43
N ILE A 530 -11.64 18.21 -22.10
CA ILE A 530 -11.47 19.39 -22.95
C ILE A 530 -10.01 19.84 -22.89
N ILE A 531 -9.44 20.14 -24.06
CA ILE A 531 -8.12 20.76 -24.18
C ILE A 531 -8.28 22.25 -24.46
N TRP A 532 -7.47 23.05 -23.78
CA TRP A 532 -7.48 24.50 -23.80
C TRP A 532 -6.11 25.02 -24.20
N GLY A 533 -6.08 26.20 -24.81
CA GLY A 533 -4.86 26.88 -25.20
C GLY A 533 -5.15 28.26 -25.77
N HIS A 534 -4.10 28.89 -26.28
CA HIS A 534 -4.17 30.20 -26.91
C HIS A 534 -4.62 30.08 -28.36
N CYS A 535 -5.64 30.84 -28.75
CA CYS A 535 -6.03 30.95 -30.17
C CYS A 535 -5.36 32.18 -30.77
N GLY A 536 -4.33 31.98 -31.60
CA GLY A 536 -3.61 33.05 -32.28
C GLY A 536 -2.78 32.52 -33.44
N SER A 537 -3.17 32.89 -34.66
CA SER A 537 -2.44 32.66 -35.91
C SER A 537 -0.99 33.14 -35.83
N GLY A 538 -0.09 32.45 -36.53
CA GLY A 538 1.34 32.74 -36.56
C GLY A 538 1.71 34.22 -36.80
N ASP A 539 2.90 34.55 -36.32
CA ASP A 539 3.70 35.73 -36.64
C ASP A 539 3.03 37.10 -36.46
N SER A 540 3.06 37.61 -35.23
CA SER A 540 3.31 39.04 -35.02
C SER A 540 3.94 39.29 -33.64
N VAL A 541 5.16 39.82 -33.67
CA VAL A 541 5.88 40.34 -32.51
C VAL A 541 5.15 41.61 -32.07
N GLY A 542 4.33 41.50 -31.05
CA GLY A 542 3.68 42.61 -30.36
C GLY A 542 2.90 42.09 -29.18
N GLU A 543 3.40 42.34 -27.97
CA GLU A 543 2.71 42.06 -26.70
C GLU A 543 1.34 42.78 -26.70
N CYS A 544 0.30 42.06 -27.10
CA CYS A 544 -1.07 42.53 -26.99
C CYS A 544 -1.67 42.00 -25.69
N GLU A 545 -2.04 42.91 -24.79
CA GLU A 545 -2.91 42.62 -23.66
C GLU A 545 -4.23 42.03 -24.20
N GLY A 546 -4.53 40.76 -23.88
CA GLY A 546 -5.79 40.12 -24.25
C GLY A 546 -5.69 38.78 -24.99
N GLU A 547 -4.64 37.99 -24.76
CA GLU A 547 -4.63 36.59 -25.20
C GLU A 547 -5.71 35.77 -24.47
N SER A 548 -6.85 35.53 -25.15
CA SER A 548 -7.96 34.76 -24.61
C SER A 548 -7.67 33.26 -24.71
N VAL A 549 -7.60 32.58 -23.58
CA VAL A 549 -7.55 31.11 -23.52
C VAL A 549 -8.92 30.55 -23.90
N THR A 550 -8.96 29.66 -24.89
CA THR A 550 -10.21 29.08 -25.42
C THR A 550 -10.07 27.57 -25.60
N PRO A 551 -11.19 26.82 -25.72
CA PRO A 551 -11.14 25.40 -26.06
C PRO A 551 -10.46 25.21 -27.43
N CYS A 552 -9.39 24.42 -27.47
CA CYS A 552 -8.69 24.05 -28.69
C CYS A 552 -9.13 22.69 -29.25
N SER A 553 -9.89 21.92 -28.47
CA SER A 553 -10.41 20.62 -28.89
C SER A 553 -11.92 20.59 -29.05
N SER A 554 -12.43 19.63 -29.81
CA SER A 554 -13.82 19.21 -29.64
C SER A 554 -14.01 18.60 -28.24
N VAL A 555 -15.23 18.66 -27.71
CA VAL A 555 -15.55 18.13 -26.38
C VAL A 555 -15.58 16.60 -26.46
N LEU A 556 -14.65 15.94 -25.76
CA LEU A 556 -14.59 14.48 -25.69
C LEU A 556 -15.50 13.95 -24.58
N ASP A 557 -16.53 13.18 -24.91
CA ASP A 557 -17.32 12.41 -23.95
C ASP A 557 -16.71 11.01 -23.78
N VAL A 558 -16.28 10.69 -22.55
CA VAL A 558 -15.61 9.42 -22.23
C VAL A 558 -16.57 8.36 -21.64
N GLY A 559 -17.88 8.61 -21.64
CA GLY A 559 -18.93 7.67 -21.26
C GLY A 559 -19.20 7.56 -19.75
N ASP A 560 -18.23 7.92 -18.91
CA ASP A 560 -18.35 7.95 -17.46
C ASP A 560 -17.61 9.16 -16.85
N SER A 561 -17.83 9.43 -15.57
CA SER A 561 -17.19 10.53 -14.83
C SER A 561 -15.67 10.41 -14.90
N ALA A 562 -15.02 11.42 -15.49
CA ALA A 562 -13.58 11.46 -15.69
C ALA A 562 -12.92 12.05 -14.43
N THR A 563 -12.34 11.18 -13.61
CA THR A 563 -11.82 11.52 -12.27
C THR A 563 -10.32 11.81 -12.27
N ALA A 564 -9.58 11.32 -13.26
CA ALA A 564 -8.15 11.58 -13.43
C ALA A 564 -7.81 11.79 -14.91
N VAL A 565 -6.91 12.72 -15.20
CA VAL A 565 -6.35 12.91 -16.55
C VAL A 565 -4.87 13.22 -16.46
N SER A 566 -4.10 12.70 -17.44
CA SER A 566 -2.64 12.90 -17.50
C SER A 566 -2.19 12.89 -18.96
N ILE A 567 -1.44 13.92 -19.37
CA ILE A 567 -0.87 14.05 -20.73
C ILE A 567 0.53 13.44 -20.74
N CYS A 568 0.79 12.59 -21.73
CA CYS A 568 2.10 11.96 -21.89
C CYS A 568 3.15 13.05 -22.18
N PRO A 569 4.30 13.05 -21.48
CA PRO A 569 5.35 14.03 -21.73
C PRO A 569 5.98 13.89 -23.13
N TYR A 570 5.74 12.76 -23.81
CA TYR A 570 6.27 12.45 -25.13
C TYR A 570 5.15 12.49 -26.18
N LEU A 571 5.43 13.14 -27.30
CA LEU A 571 4.57 13.08 -28.46
C LEU A 571 4.66 11.70 -29.12
N CYS A 572 3.56 11.28 -29.73
CA CYS A 572 3.56 10.11 -30.60
C CYS A 572 4.40 10.37 -31.87
N SER A 573 4.75 9.30 -32.59
CA SER A 573 5.52 9.36 -33.85
C SER A 573 4.92 10.31 -34.88
N ASP A 574 3.61 10.50 -34.78
CA ASP A 574 2.76 11.22 -35.70
C ASP A 574 2.45 12.65 -35.20
N GLN A 575 3.19 13.12 -34.19
CA GLN A 575 3.09 14.41 -33.50
C GLN A 575 1.76 14.66 -32.75
N SER A 576 0.99 13.60 -32.47
CA SER A 576 -0.17 13.70 -31.58
C SER A 576 0.24 13.68 -30.11
N TYR A 577 -0.54 14.35 -29.27
CA TYR A 577 -0.46 14.24 -27.82
C TYR A 577 -1.19 12.96 -27.40
N LEU A 578 -0.55 12.15 -26.56
CA LEU A 578 -1.16 10.98 -25.94
C LEU A 578 -1.70 11.35 -24.56
N LEU A 579 -2.93 10.98 -24.26
CA LEU A 579 -3.61 11.25 -23.00
C LEU A 579 -4.12 9.94 -22.40
N ALA A 580 -4.05 9.85 -21.08
CA ALA A 580 -4.73 8.83 -20.30
C ALA A 580 -5.85 9.47 -19.48
N VAL A 581 -7.04 8.88 -19.53
CA VAL A 581 -8.23 9.30 -18.79
C VAL A 581 -8.68 8.17 -17.89
N GLY A 582 -8.67 8.41 -16.58
CA GLY A 582 -9.16 7.49 -15.55
C GLY A 582 -10.60 7.79 -15.18
N LEU A 583 -11.42 6.75 -15.06
CA LEU A 583 -12.85 6.85 -14.86
C LEU A 583 -13.29 6.45 -13.44
N GLU A 584 -14.48 6.90 -13.06
CA GLU A 584 -15.12 6.56 -11.77
C GLU A 584 -15.37 5.06 -11.60
N ASN A 585 -15.58 4.32 -12.71
CA ASN A 585 -15.72 2.86 -12.73
C ASN A 585 -14.40 2.08 -12.72
N GLY A 586 -13.25 2.75 -12.65
CA GLY A 586 -11.93 2.12 -12.54
C GLY A 586 -11.22 1.83 -13.87
N LYS A 587 -11.88 2.03 -15.02
CA LYS A 587 -11.21 1.93 -16.32
C LYS A 587 -10.26 3.09 -16.58
N ILE A 588 -9.19 2.80 -17.34
CA ILE A 588 -8.29 3.80 -17.91
C ILE A 588 -8.39 3.71 -19.43
N VAL A 589 -8.67 4.83 -20.08
CA VAL A 589 -8.83 4.93 -21.54
C VAL A 589 -7.75 5.83 -22.11
N LEU A 590 -7.10 5.38 -23.18
CA LEU A 590 -6.06 6.11 -23.89
C LEU A 590 -6.62 6.80 -25.13
N TYR A 591 -6.30 8.07 -25.29
CA TYR A 591 -6.67 8.88 -26.45
C TYR A 591 -5.46 9.60 -27.02
N LYS A 592 -5.44 9.77 -28.33
CA LYS A 592 -4.56 10.71 -29.03
C LYS A 592 -5.37 11.94 -29.41
N TRP A 593 -4.73 13.09 -29.31
CA TRP A 593 -5.27 14.37 -29.76
C TRP A 593 -4.28 15.09 -30.63
N ARG A 594 -4.77 15.74 -31.68
CA ARG A 594 -3.99 16.66 -32.50
C ARG A 594 -4.69 18.00 -32.62
N PRO A 595 -3.96 19.12 -32.50
CA PRO A 595 -4.49 20.42 -32.89
C PRO A 595 -4.88 20.38 -34.37
N SER A 596 -6.16 20.60 -34.68
CA SER A 596 -6.66 20.77 -36.05
C SER A 596 -7.05 22.23 -36.26
N GLU A 597 -6.64 22.83 -37.38
CA GLU A 597 -7.08 24.18 -37.76
C GLU A 597 -8.54 24.20 -38.24
N ASP A 598 -9.09 23.04 -38.61
CA ASP A 598 -10.46 22.90 -39.13
C ASP A 598 -11.24 21.87 -38.28
N LEU A 599 -12.06 22.36 -37.36
CA LEU A 599 -12.94 21.56 -36.49
C LEU A 599 -14.17 21.00 -37.24
N SER A 600 -14.28 21.28 -38.55
CA SER A 600 -15.43 20.94 -39.38
C SER A 600 -15.35 19.57 -40.07
N SER A 601 -14.17 18.91 -40.09
CA SER A 601 -13.92 17.70 -40.90
C SER A 601 -13.79 16.37 -40.13
N GLY A 602 -13.98 16.35 -38.81
CA GLY A 602 -13.91 15.12 -38.01
C GLY A 602 -13.64 15.37 -36.52
N SER A 603 -13.64 14.30 -35.72
CA SER A 603 -13.17 14.33 -34.34
C SER A 603 -11.64 14.47 -34.33
N ASP A 604 -11.13 15.51 -33.69
CA ASP A 604 -9.70 15.75 -33.40
C ASP A 604 -9.11 14.74 -32.39
N TRP A 605 -9.96 13.91 -31.81
CA TRP A 605 -9.61 12.80 -30.95
C TRP A 605 -9.61 11.46 -31.69
N SER A 606 -8.62 10.62 -31.40
CA SER A 606 -8.63 9.20 -31.74
C SER A 606 -8.44 8.35 -30.48
N ARG A 607 -9.27 7.32 -30.33
CA ARG A 607 -9.20 6.40 -29.20
C ARG A 607 -8.18 5.30 -29.49
N CYS A 608 -7.20 5.12 -28.61
CA CYS A 608 -6.10 4.17 -28.83
C CYS A 608 -6.34 2.81 -28.15
N GLY A 609 -6.99 2.81 -26.98
CA GLY A 609 -7.24 1.59 -26.21
C GLY A 609 -7.91 1.86 -24.86
N GLU A 610 -8.33 0.81 -24.18
CA GLU A 610 -8.78 0.86 -22.78
C GLU A 610 -8.26 -0.35 -22.02
N THR A 611 -8.16 -0.23 -20.70
CA THR A 611 -7.87 -1.36 -19.82
C THR A 611 -9.02 -2.37 -19.84
N ASP A 612 -8.67 -3.66 -19.89
CA ASP A 612 -9.64 -4.75 -19.74
C ASP A 612 -10.04 -4.97 -18.26
N ALA A 613 -10.82 -6.02 -17.98
CA ALA A 613 -11.31 -6.31 -16.63
C ALA A 613 -10.21 -6.70 -15.62
N CYS A 614 -9.08 -7.27 -16.04
CA CYS A 614 -7.99 -7.62 -15.12
C CYS A 614 -7.01 -6.46 -14.92
N GLN A 615 -6.89 -5.59 -15.92
CA GLN A 615 -6.03 -4.41 -15.90
C GLN A 615 -6.68 -3.23 -15.16
N SER A 616 -7.99 -3.05 -15.28
CA SER A 616 -8.72 -1.94 -14.66
C SER A 616 -8.64 -1.97 -13.14
N HIS A 617 -8.79 -0.81 -12.51
CA HIS A 617 -9.13 -0.76 -11.10
C HIS A 617 -10.56 -1.27 -10.89
N THR A 618 -10.82 -1.85 -9.72
CA THR A 618 -12.17 -2.32 -9.35
C THR A 618 -13.05 -1.15 -8.88
N LEU A 619 -12.42 -0.07 -8.42
CA LEU A 619 -13.05 1.18 -7.99
C LEU A 619 -12.41 2.37 -8.71
N THR A 620 -12.89 3.57 -8.42
CA THR A 620 -12.48 4.83 -9.03
C THR A 620 -10.97 5.03 -9.17
N VAL A 621 -10.53 5.45 -10.36
CA VAL A 621 -9.17 5.93 -10.59
C VAL A 621 -9.00 7.32 -9.96
N LYS A 622 -8.12 7.42 -8.96
CA LYS A 622 -7.91 8.64 -8.16
C LYS A 622 -6.85 9.56 -8.77
N ARG A 623 -5.80 8.98 -9.33
CA ARG A 623 -4.67 9.73 -9.91
C ARG A 623 -4.04 8.97 -11.05
N LEU A 624 -3.56 9.71 -12.05
CA LEU A 624 -2.74 9.22 -13.14
C LEU A 624 -1.49 10.10 -13.25
N ARG A 625 -0.31 9.50 -13.39
CA ARG A 625 0.93 10.23 -13.73
C ARG A 625 1.80 9.41 -14.67
N TRP A 626 2.18 10.04 -15.77
CA TRP A 626 3.21 9.50 -16.65
C TRP A 626 4.59 9.62 -16.01
N ARG A 627 5.42 8.63 -16.26
CA ARG A 627 6.84 8.66 -15.92
C ARG A 627 7.51 9.82 -16.69
N PRO A 628 8.34 10.65 -16.04
CA PRO A 628 8.95 11.80 -16.68
C PRO A 628 10.01 11.41 -17.72
N ARG A 629 10.54 10.19 -17.67
CA ARG A 629 11.52 9.64 -18.62
C ARG A 629 10.90 8.61 -19.58
N PRO A 630 11.41 8.49 -20.82
CA PRO A 630 10.96 7.44 -21.73
C PRO A 630 11.57 6.10 -21.29
N GLY A 631 10.99 5.01 -21.76
CA GLY A 631 11.37 3.66 -21.35
C GLY A 631 10.69 3.18 -20.09
N ARG A 632 11.05 1.95 -19.72
CA ARG A 632 10.54 1.28 -18.53
C ARG A 632 11.56 1.39 -17.41
N ALA A 633 11.14 1.84 -16.22
CA ALA A 633 11.98 1.89 -15.04
C ALA A 633 12.56 0.49 -14.75
N GLY A 634 13.85 0.42 -14.40
CA GLY A 634 14.59 -0.82 -14.20
C GLY A 634 15.11 -1.49 -15.48
N HIS A 635 14.64 -1.11 -16.67
CA HIS A 635 15.11 -1.65 -17.94
C HIS A 635 16.14 -0.73 -18.61
N GLY A 636 17.20 -1.32 -19.19
CA GLY A 636 18.21 -0.60 -19.98
C GLY A 636 18.22 -1.02 -21.45
N GLY A 637 18.68 -0.13 -22.35
CA GLY A 637 18.89 -0.43 -23.77
C GLY A 637 18.27 0.60 -24.73
N ASN A 638 18.65 0.54 -26.01
CA ASN A 638 18.19 1.49 -27.04
C ASN A 638 16.71 1.30 -27.44
N GLU A 639 16.17 0.08 -27.30
CA GLU A 639 14.76 -0.23 -27.61
C GLU A 639 13.77 0.38 -26.59
N GLU A 640 14.26 0.84 -25.43
CA GLU A 640 13.42 1.41 -24.38
C GLU A 640 12.79 2.76 -24.78
N ARG A 641 13.39 3.52 -25.71
CA ARG A 641 12.82 4.83 -26.11
C ARG A 641 11.45 4.74 -26.77
N ALA A 642 11.02 3.56 -27.22
CA ALA A 642 9.69 3.33 -27.78
C ALA A 642 8.60 3.12 -26.72
N TRP A 643 8.98 2.97 -25.46
CA TRP A 643 8.06 2.73 -24.34
C TRP A 643 7.86 3.98 -23.50
N VAL A 644 6.70 4.07 -22.88
CA VAL A 644 6.38 5.02 -21.81
C VAL A 644 5.67 4.27 -20.69
N GLN A 645 5.78 4.80 -19.47
CA GLN A 645 5.15 4.21 -18.29
C GLN A 645 4.11 5.15 -17.70
N LEU A 646 2.95 4.60 -17.36
CA LEU A 646 1.87 5.28 -16.66
C LEU A 646 1.66 4.63 -15.29
N ALA A 647 1.68 5.41 -14.23
CA ALA A 647 1.28 4.98 -12.90
C ALA A 647 -0.14 5.44 -12.59
N SER A 648 -0.93 4.61 -11.91
CA SER A 648 -2.29 4.92 -11.45
C SER A 648 -2.49 4.58 -9.98
N ALA A 649 -3.26 5.43 -9.29
CA ALA A 649 -3.76 5.19 -7.93
C ALA A 649 -5.26 4.91 -8.01
N GLY A 650 -5.71 3.88 -7.30
CA GLY A 650 -7.12 3.51 -7.23
C GLY A 650 -7.71 3.59 -5.83
N ALA A 651 -9.02 3.84 -5.79
CA ALA A 651 -9.81 3.70 -4.56
C ALA A 651 -9.92 2.24 -4.07
N ASP A 652 -9.52 1.27 -4.91
CA ASP A 652 -9.43 -0.15 -4.62
C ASP A 652 -8.13 -0.56 -3.92
N HIS A 653 -7.39 0.41 -3.37
CA HIS A 653 -6.16 0.21 -2.58
C HIS A 653 -4.94 -0.18 -3.43
N VAL A 654 -5.08 -0.23 -4.75
CA VAL A 654 -4.02 -0.69 -5.64
C VAL A 654 -3.31 0.48 -6.32
N VAL A 655 -1.99 0.32 -6.48
CA VAL A 655 -1.16 1.11 -7.39
C VAL A 655 -0.83 0.23 -8.60
N LYS A 656 -1.08 0.72 -9.82
CA LYS A 656 -0.76 -0.03 -11.05
C LYS A 656 0.23 0.74 -11.90
N ILE A 657 1.11 0.01 -12.59
CA ILE A 657 2.11 0.57 -13.49
C ILE A 657 1.97 -0.11 -14.84
N PHE A 658 1.66 0.68 -15.86
CA PHE A 658 1.41 0.23 -17.22
C PHE A 658 2.59 0.56 -18.11
N ASN A 659 3.09 -0.45 -18.82
CA ASN A 659 4.08 -0.27 -19.89
C ASN A 659 3.33 -0.11 -21.22
N ILE A 660 3.50 1.02 -21.87
CA ILE A 660 2.78 1.37 -23.11
C ILE A 660 3.80 1.62 -24.21
N LYS A 661 3.68 0.89 -25.33
CA LYS A 661 4.57 1.03 -26.49
C LYS A 661 3.98 2.05 -27.45
N ILE A 662 4.59 3.24 -27.56
CA ILE A 662 4.08 4.33 -28.40
C ILE A 662 3.96 3.91 -29.87
N SER A 663 4.91 3.12 -30.38
CA SER A 663 4.90 2.67 -31.77
C SER A 663 3.80 1.67 -32.11
N ALA A 664 3.11 1.11 -31.11
CA ALA A 664 1.99 0.21 -31.31
C ALA A 664 0.62 0.92 -31.21
N LEU A 665 0.60 2.21 -30.86
CA LEU A 665 -0.62 3.01 -30.70
C LEU A 665 -0.99 3.76 -31.98
#